data_AF-A0AAN7YM45-F1
#
_entry.id   AF-A0AAN7YM45-F1
#
_cell.length_a   1.000
_cell.length_b   1.000
_cell.length_c   1.000
_cell.angle_alpha   90.00
_cell.angle_beta   90.00
_cell.angle_gamma   90.00
#
_symmetry.space_group_name_H-M   'P 1'
#
loop_
_entity.id
_entity.type
_entity.pdbx_description
1 polymer ?
#
loop_
_entity_poly.entity_id
_entity_poly.type
_entity_poly.pdbx_seq_one_letter_code
_entity_poly.pdbx_strand_id
1 'polypeptide(L)'
;MKQSMSNSQLVNMASPFPTKGPLYNLSAKYKDLSFNQVHENDEARIVILNEPSLPQWMGSIHPNGSLYEEPLDLSKAKEEHKLFRELLEKEGCTVFTVREILTGSYDQTKSEDIQHRVKLEDFAFNSMHYELDAQQNVQELSAEDKLLISDQYKKKCIESMSNEQLVEVILTRPTIRLRKSERDTELLSTEYSFKPLVNLIFQRDQQITTSAGIVLASLSSPIRAPEVQVMKLCFEILGLPIIGEIPEPGKLEGGDFYPVGRDLCLIGVGLRSNFYSVQYMMDKDLFGTTRVAVVKDYFDQNQQRMHLDTVCNIIDERVMLILEDICGEESPIRRLVDEYTRDDNGVYHMTRNDVEYSKYLKEEGFDLIYASNQNQKDYGCNGLNIGNGKFIVVDRATAKTIARSTKTNNQLLFVDFRTVTKMYGSVHCCSQVVSRFNRPKAALSNSPSSEFKQLSPTDQSRRNRQSIEVVMEGEDGSDKFLMISPTDFVKDRVGMNASLIRQQRQLILQDYSRLHKLLVDAGVRVHLFCHEPYHRTDKAVFVADWFSTHDRDEIKSTQKNTLVIYPLSDPSRRRERRADILKFGFLPKYTRVLDFTPCEQGRLGYKETTVDQFIIDHNLENNEHIDDESINENNGYFIDFSEIVLDREHKLAYCSVKNENQSKFIDLWADTLGYKVMKINNVKEAANKFIFIGSKFAIFCPEALDSKEKSDLVIKSLQTTSNKRVIEITVDQMNNSCAKIIEVKGNQKTHLLMSDKVMSSFTANQLSDLKSHVDQLLHADMSNLENMGAHNDGMISMLGRLV
;
A
#
# COMPACT_ATOMS: atom_id res chain seq x y z
N MET A 1 15.22 -36.08 6.16
CA MET A 1 15.17 -35.10 5.05
C MET A 1 13.71 -34.72 4.83
N LYS A 2 13.30 -33.56 5.36
CA LYS A 2 11.97 -32.98 5.18
C LYS A 2 12.06 -32.00 4.00
N GLN A 3 11.48 -32.35 2.86
CA GLN A 3 11.19 -31.36 1.81
C GLN A 3 9.79 -30.83 2.07
N SER A 4 9.71 -29.60 2.56
CA SER A 4 8.50 -28.79 2.49
C SER A 4 8.23 -28.46 1.02
N MET A 5 7.17 -29.02 0.44
CA MET A 5 6.65 -28.54 -0.83
C MET A 5 6.11 -27.12 -0.62
N SER A 6 6.59 -26.18 -1.43
CA SER A 6 6.18 -24.78 -1.41
C SER A 6 4.76 -24.62 -1.97
N ASN A 7 4.00 -23.67 -1.41
CA ASN A 7 2.65 -23.27 -1.84
C ASN A 7 2.56 -22.75 -3.30
N SER A 8 3.66 -22.76 -4.07
CA SER A 8 3.73 -22.31 -5.46
C SER A 8 3.22 -23.35 -6.48
N GLN A 9 2.92 -24.59 -6.07
CA GLN A 9 2.49 -25.66 -6.99
C GLN A 9 0.96 -25.83 -7.15
N LEU A 10 0.14 -25.00 -6.49
CA LEU A 10 -1.32 -24.97 -6.72
C LEU A 10 -1.75 -23.96 -7.79
N VAL A 11 -0.82 -23.22 -8.41
CA VAL A 11 -1.14 -22.09 -9.32
C VAL A 11 -1.07 -22.46 -10.82
N ASN A 12 -0.56 -23.64 -11.20
CA ASN A 12 -0.34 -23.99 -12.62
C ASN A 12 -1.02 -25.30 -13.08
N MET A 13 -2.33 -25.43 -12.85
CA MET A 13 -3.14 -26.44 -13.56
C MET A 13 -4.44 -25.83 -14.11
N ALA A 14 -4.29 -24.88 -15.04
CA ALA A 14 -5.33 -24.57 -16.02
C ALA A 14 -4.85 -25.03 -17.40
N SER A 15 -5.28 -26.22 -17.82
CA SER A 15 -5.14 -26.69 -19.20
C SER A 15 -6.16 -25.95 -20.10
N PRO A 16 -5.84 -25.64 -21.38
CA PRO A 16 -6.67 -24.81 -22.22
C PRO A 16 -7.81 -25.64 -22.82
N PHE A 17 -8.99 -25.60 -22.21
CA PHE A 17 -10.22 -25.99 -22.91
C PHE A 17 -10.82 -24.78 -23.63
N PRO A 18 -11.36 -24.95 -24.85
CA PRO A 18 -11.92 -23.85 -25.63
C PRO A 18 -13.09 -23.24 -24.86
N THR A 19 -13.00 -21.94 -24.59
CA THR A 19 -14.03 -21.15 -23.92
C THR A 19 -15.27 -21.08 -24.82
N LYS A 20 -16.21 -22.01 -24.62
CA LYS A 20 -17.60 -21.84 -25.07
C LYS A 20 -18.22 -20.69 -24.27
N GLY A 21 -19.06 -19.89 -24.93
CA GLY A 21 -19.64 -18.64 -24.41
C GLY A 21 -20.38 -18.75 -23.07
N PRO A 22 -20.82 -17.61 -22.50
CA PRO A 22 -21.38 -17.56 -21.15
C PRO A 22 -22.63 -18.46 -21.02
N LEU A 23 -22.75 -19.13 -19.88
CA LEU A 23 -23.87 -20.06 -19.63
C LEU A 23 -25.18 -19.30 -19.51
N TYR A 24 -25.20 -18.20 -18.77
CA TYR A 24 -26.32 -17.29 -18.68
C TYR A 24 -25.91 -15.93 -19.22
N ASN A 25 -26.72 -15.36 -20.11
CA ASN A 25 -26.44 -14.06 -20.69
C ASN A 25 -27.34 -13.00 -20.06
N LEU A 26 -26.91 -12.45 -18.92
CA LEU A 26 -27.62 -11.33 -18.27
C LEU A 26 -27.89 -10.17 -19.23
N SER A 27 -26.98 -9.88 -20.16
CA SER A 27 -27.16 -8.80 -21.13
C SER A 27 -28.29 -9.07 -22.13
N ALA A 28 -28.59 -10.35 -22.42
CA ALA A 28 -29.73 -10.71 -23.27
C ALA A 28 -31.07 -10.57 -22.53
N LYS A 29 -31.10 -10.84 -21.23
CA LYS A 29 -32.29 -10.69 -20.38
C LYS A 29 -32.58 -9.22 -20.05
N TYR A 30 -31.53 -8.41 -19.93
CA TYR A 30 -31.63 -6.99 -19.59
C TYR A 30 -30.82 -6.16 -20.60
N LYS A 31 -31.49 -5.74 -21.68
CA LYS A 31 -30.88 -5.10 -22.86
C LYS A 31 -30.17 -3.76 -22.59
N ASP A 32 -30.44 -3.13 -21.45
CA ASP A 32 -29.90 -1.81 -21.07
C ASP A 32 -28.87 -1.87 -19.92
N LEU A 33 -28.36 -3.06 -19.57
CA LEU A 33 -27.36 -3.18 -18.51
C LEU A 33 -25.94 -2.94 -19.02
N SER A 34 -25.19 -2.18 -18.24
CA SER A 34 -23.74 -2.12 -18.28
C SER A 34 -23.17 -2.74 -17.01
N PHE A 35 -22.14 -3.57 -17.16
CA PHE A 35 -21.42 -4.20 -16.05
C PHE A 35 -20.17 -3.40 -15.68
N ASN A 36 -20.39 -2.09 -15.54
CA ASN A 36 -19.42 -1.11 -15.12
C ASN A 36 -20.08 -0.18 -14.09
N GLN A 37 -19.26 0.53 -13.34
CA GLN A 37 -19.72 1.55 -12.39
C GLN A 37 -19.02 2.87 -12.64
N VAL A 38 -19.84 3.87 -12.88
CA VAL A 38 -19.38 5.24 -13.10
C VAL A 38 -19.40 6.03 -11.80
N HIS A 39 -20.44 5.90 -10.97
CA HIS A 39 -20.52 6.62 -9.70
C HIS A 39 -21.18 5.77 -8.60
N GLU A 40 -20.71 5.89 -7.35
CA GLU A 40 -21.26 5.14 -6.21
C GLU A 40 -22.74 5.50 -5.91
N ASN A 41 -23.13 6.74 -6.16
CA ASN A 41 -24.51 7.27 -6.07
C ASN A 41 -25.41 6.95 -7.29
N ASP A 42 -24.93 6.22 -8.30
CA ASP A 42 -25.80 5.77 -9.39
C ASP A 42 -26.75 4.67 -8.92
N GLU A 43 -27.95 4.61 -9.49
CA GLU A 43 -28.99 3.66 -9.08
C GLU A 43 -28.51 2.22 -9.23
N ALA A 44 -28.46 1.47 -8.13
CA ALA A 44 -28.06 0.07 -8.14
C ALA A 44 -29.10 -0.80 -8.87
N ARG A 45 -28.64 -1.69 -9.75
CA ARG A 45 -29.51 -2.58 -10.54
C ARG A 45 -29.30 -4.04 -10.21
N ILE A 46 -28.05 -4.50 -10.20
CA ILE A 46 -27.71 -5.89 -9.85
C ILE A 46 -26.76 -5.87 -8.67
N VAL A 47 -27.16 -6.57 -7.61
CA VAL A 47 -26.39 -6.76 -6.39
C VAL A 47 -26.14 -8.24 -6.17
N ILE A 48 -24.91 -8.62 -5.89
CA ILE A 48 -24.53 -9.98 -5.50
C ILE A 48 -24.23 -9.98 -4.00
N LEU A 49 -24.86 -10.93 -3.29
CA LEU A 49 -24.69 -11.16 -1.86
C LEU A 49 -24.18 -12.59 -1.61
N ASN A 50 -23.71 -12.88 -0.39
CA ASN A 50 -23.49 -14.25 0.05
C ASN A 50 -24.12 -14.45 1.43
N GLU A 51 -25.19 -15.25 1.48
CA GLU A 51 -25.93 -15.47 2.72
C GLU A 51 -25.09 -16.25 3.76
N PRO A 52 -25.19 -15.92 5.05
CA PRO A 52 -24.54 -16.68 6.11
C PRO A 52 -24.93 -18.15 6.06
N SER A 53 -23.95 -19.05 6.07
CA SER A 53 -24.18 -20.49 6.03
C SER A 53 -23.17 -21.25 6.90
N LEU A 54 -23.01 -22.56 6.66
CA LEU A 54 -22.14 -23.42 7.45
C LEU A 54 -20.70 -22.86 7.59
N PRO A 55 -20.02 -22.36 6.53
CA PRO A 55 -18.70 -21.74 6.65
C PRO A 55 -18.65 -20.60 7.68
N GLN A 56 -19.64 -19.70 7.69
CA GLN A 56 -19.65 -18.58 8.63
C GLN A 56 -19.78 -19.05 10.08
N TRP A 57 -20.55 -20.11 10.33
CA TRP A 57 -20.60 -20.73 11.66
C TRP A 57 -19.26 -21.38 12.04
N MET A 58 -18.59 -22.07 11.11
CA MET A 58 -17.28 -22.67 11.39
C MET A 58 -16.26 -21.60 11.81
N GLY A 59 -16.26 -20.44 11.14
CA GLY A 59 -15.42 -19.31 11.53
C GLY A 59 -15.73 -18.76 12.93
N SER A 60 -17.00 -18.80 13.33
CA SER A 60 -17.45 -18.37 14.66
C SER A 60 -16.97 -19.26 15.80
N ILE A 61 -16.51 -20.49 15.55
CA ILE A 61 -15.98 -21.37 16.61
C ILE A 61 -14.66 -20.81 17.16
N HIS A 62 -13.87 -20.14 16.31
CA HIS A 62 -12.65 -19.45 16.70
C HIS A 62 -12.54 -18.10 15.98
N PRO A 63 -13.24 -17.06 16.46
CA PRO A 63 -13.42 -15.78 15.74
C PRO A 63 -12.10 -15.11 15.34
N ASN A 64 -11.17 -14.95 16.29
CA ASN A 64 -9.89 -14.28 16.05
C ASN A 64 -9.03 -14.98 14.98
N GLY A 65 -9.18 -16.30 14.85
CA GLY A 65 -8.45 -17.10 13.83
C GLY A 65 -9.12 -17.09 12.45
N SER A 66 -10.36 -16.61 12.40
CA SER A 66 -11.22 -16.59 11.21
C SER A 66 -11.47 -15.16 10.72
N LEU A 67 -10.66 -14.20 11.21
CA LEU A 67 -10.80 -12.78 10.91
C LEU A 67 -12.17 -12.23 11.33
N TYR A 68 -12.71 -12.67 12.47
CA TYR A 68 -13.94 -12.15 13.10
C TYR A 68 -13.62 -11.51 14.45
N GLU A 69 -14.42 -10.53 14.84
CA GLU A 69 -14.31 -9.82 16.12
C GLU A 69 -14.93 -10.64 17.26
N GLU A 70 -16.12 -11.21 17.02
CA GLU A 70 -16.90 -11.94 18.02
C GLU A 70 -17.57 -13.19 17.45
N PRO A 71 -18.02 -14.13 18.30
CA PRO A 71 -18.89 -15.23 17.88
C PRO A 71 -20.23 -14.75 17.30
N LEU A 72 -20.70 -15.48 16.29
CA LEU A 72 -21.91 -15.26 15.49
C LEU A 72 -23.05 -16.19 15.94
N ASP A 73 -24.26 -15.63 16.09
CA ASP A 73 -25.49 -16.44 16.02
C ASP A 73 -25.90 -16.60 14.55
N LEU A 74 -25.70 -17.79 13.99
CA LEU A 74 -25.96 -18.05 12.58
C LEU A 74 -27.44 -17.85 12.20
N SER A 75 -28.37 -18.25 13.07
CA SER A 75 -29.81 -18.15 12.78
C SER A 75 -30.22 -16.70 12.68
N LYS A 76 -29.76 -15.89 13.63
CA LYS A 76 -30.02 -14.45 13.63
C LYS A 76 -29.33 -13.74 12.47
N ALA A 77 -28.09 -14.09 12.15
CA ALA A 77 -27.38 -13.52 11.00
C ALA A 77 -28.11 -13.82 9.67
N LYS A 78 -28.66 -15.03 9.51
CA LYS A 78 -29.49 -15.38 8.35
C LYS A 78 -30.76 -14.53 8.26
N GLU A 79 -31.43 -14.29 9.39
CA GLU A 79 -32.61 -13.43 9.44
C GLU A 79 -32.27 -11.98 9.07
N GLU A 80 -31.24 -11.41 9.68
CA GLU A 80 -30.74 -10.05 9.38
C GLU A 80 -30.37 -9.90 7.89
N HIS A 81 -29.65 -10.88 7.33
CA HIS A 81 -29.27 -10.87 5.92
C HIS A 81 -30.46 -11.04 4.98
N LYS A 82 -31.46 -11.85 5.36
CA LYS A 82 -32.71 -11.98 4.61
C LYS A 82 -33.46 -10.64 4.55
N LEU A 83 -33.59 -9.95 5.67
CA LEU A 83 -34.22 -8.62 5.71
C LEU A 83 -33.47 -7.59 4.87
N PHE A 84 -32.13 -7.65 4.85
CA PHE A 84 -31.31 -6.82 3.98
C PHE A 84 -31.56 -7.09 2.50
N ARG A 85 -31.63 -8.36 2.09
CA ARG A 85 -32.00 -8.77 0.73
C ARG A 85 -33.39 -8.27 0.34
N GLU A 86 -34.40 -8.51 1.19
CA GLU A 86 -35.78 -8.07 0.96
C GLU A 86 -35.87 -6.54 0.79
N LEU A 87 -35.07 -5.79 1.56
CA LEU A 87 -34.97 -4.34 1.41
C LEU A 87 -34.41 -3.94 0.04
N LEU A 88 -33.30 -4.54 -0.40
CA LEU A 88 -32.73 -4.26 -1.74
C LEU A 88 -33.72 -4.56 -2.87
N GLU A 89 -34.38 -5.72 -2.81
CA GLU A 89 -35.39 -6.13 -3.80
C GLU A 89 -36.59 -5.18 -3.82
N LYS A 90 -37.06 -4.76 -2.64
CA LYS A 90 -38.14 -3.76 -2.51
C LYS A 90 -37.77 -2.42 -3.10
N GLU A 91 -36.51 -2.01 -2.98
CA GLU A 91 -36.00 -0.76 -3.54
C GLU A 91 -35.64 -0.87 -5.04
N GLY A 92 -35.91 -2.01 -5.68
CA GLY A 92 -35.82 -2.19 -7.14
C GLY A 92 -34.54 -2.89 -7.63
N CYS A 93 -33.67 -3.35 -6.73
CA CYS A 93 -32.49 -4.12 -7.10
C CYS A 93 -32.87 -5.56 -7.48
N THR A 94 -32.22 -6.10 -8.51
CA THR A 94 -32.15 -7.56 -8.70
C THR A 94 -31.02 -8.11 -7.84
N VAL A 95 -31.35 -9.01 -6.91
CA VAL A 95 -30.37 -9.60 -6.01
C VAL A 95 -30.11 -11.05 -6.38
N PHE A 96 -28.84 -11.42 -6.49
CA PHE A 96 -28.40 -12.81 -6.61
C PHE A 96 -27.53 -13.16 -5.41
N THR A 97 -27.66 -14.39 -4.91
CA THR A 97 -26.71 -14.92 -3.93
C THR A 97 -25.67 -15.79 -4.62
N VAL A 98 -24.46 -15.86 -4.07
CA VAL A 98 -23.40 -16.79 -4.53
C VAL A 98 -23.95 -18.22 -4.60
N ARG A 99 -24.71 -18.65 -3.59
CA ARG A 99 -25.33 -19.99 -3.60
C ARG A 99 -26.31 -20.16 -4.75
N GLU A 100 -27.23 -19.23 -4.97
CA GLU A 100 -28.17 -19.32 -6.10
C GLU A 100 -27.44 -19.39 -7.43
N ILE A 101 -26.39 -18.57 -7.61
CA ILE A 101 -25.56 -18.57 -8.82
C ILE A 101 -24.92 -19.94 -9.03
N LEU A 102 -24.28 -20.51 -8.00
CA LEU A 102 -23.59 -21.79 -8.11
C LEU A 102 -24.55 -22.97 -8.28
N THR A 103 -25.71 -22.97 -7.62
CA THR A 103 -26.69 -24.06 -7.77
C THR A 103 -27.49 -23.97 -9.07
N GLY A 104 -27.54 -22.78 -9.69
CA GLY A 104 -28.37 -22.48 -10.85
C GLY A 104 -29.82 -22.14 -10.48
N SER A 105 -30.15 -22.00 -9.19
CA SER A 105 -31.53 -21.76 -8.75
C SER A 105 -32.06 -20.35 -9.04
N TYR A 106 -31.20 -19.43 -9.48
CA TYR A 106 -31.60 -18.11 -9.97
C TYR A 106 -32.45 -18.15 -11.24
N ASP A 107 -32.44 -19.27 -11.97
CA ASP A 107 -33.28 -19.51 -13.14
C ASP A 107 -33.82 -20.95 -13.12
N GLN A 108 -35.13 -21.09 -12.92
CA GLN A 108 -35.79 -22.41 -12.84
C GLN A 108 -35.65 -23.25 -14.13
N THR A 109 -35.29 -22.63 -15.26
CA THR A 109 -35.05 -23.34 -16.53
C THR A 109 -33.63 -23.93 -16.64
N LYS A 110 -32.72 -23.52 -15.74
CA LYS A 110 -31.29 -23.88 -15.74
C LYS A 110 -30.94 -25.01 -14.80
N SER A 111 -31.86 -25.51 -13.98
CA SER A 111 -31.61 -26.59 -13.02
C SER A 111 -31.14 -27.91 -13.67
N GLU A 112 -31.31 -28.07 -14.98
CA GLU A 112 -30.86 -29.23 -15.77
C GLU A 112 -29.75 -28.90 -16.80
N ASP A 113 -29.13 -27.72 -16.72
CA ASP A 113 -28.03 -27.37 -17.63
C ASP A 113 -26.77 -28.22 -17.34
N ILE A 114 -26.53 -29.19 -18.22
CA ILE A 114 -25.39 -30.11 -18.12
C ILE A 114 -24.05 -29.36 -18.13
N GLN A 115 -23.91 -28.25 -18.87
CA GLN A 115 -22.66 -27.51 -18.90
C GLN A 115 -22.41 -26.78 -17.57
N HIS A 116 -23.46 -26.20 -16.99
CA HIS A 116 -23.40 -25.64 -15.64
C HIS A 116 -23.01 -26.70 -14.62
N ARG A 117 -23.68 -27.86 -14.69
CA ARG A 117 -23.43 -28.99 -13.79
C ARG A 117 -21.98 -29.46 -13.85
N VAL A 118 -21.42 -29.66 -15.05
CA VAL A 118 -20.03 -30.09 -15.22
C VAL A 118 -19.05 -29.07 -14.63
N LYS A 119 -19.25 -27.76 -14.86
CA LYS A 119 -18.40 -26.72 -14.24
C LYS A 119 -18.43 -26.79 -12.72
N LEU A 120 -19.61 -27.00 -12.14
CA LEU A 120 -19.78 -27.10 -10.69
C LEU A 120 -19.10 -28.35 -10.13
N GLU A 121 -19.23 -29.50 -10.80
CA GLU A 121 -18.55 -30.75 -10.46
C GLU A 121 -17.03 -30.59 -10.51
N ASP A 122 -16.50 -30.02 -11.59
CA ASP A 122 -15.06 -29.79 -11.77
C ASP A 122 -14.50 -28.87 -10.67
N PHE A 123 -15.22 -27.81 -10.31
CA PHE A 123 -14.80 -26.90 -9.23
C PHE A 123 -14.86 -27.58 -7.85
N ALA A 124 -15.93 -28.34 -7.58
CA ALA A 124 -16.07 -29.09 -6.33
C ALA A 124 -15.00 -30.19 -6.20
N PHE A 125 -14.68 -30.88 -7.29
CA PHE A 125 -13.61 -31.88 -7.35
C PHE A 125 -12.25 -31.31 -6.95
N ASN A 126 -11.95 -30.08 -7.40
CA ASN A 126 -10.71 -29.37 -7.06
C ASN A 126 -10.72 -28.77 -5.64
N SER A 127 -11.90 -28.65 -5.04
CA SER A 127 -12.08 -28.14 -3.67
C SER A 127 -12.02 -29.23 -2.59
N MET A 128 -12.06 -30.50 -2.98
CA MET A 128 -12.06 -31.67 -2.08
C MET A 128 -10.81 -32.54 -2.26
N HIS A 129 -10.22 -32.95 -1.13
CA HIS A 129 -9.02 -33.79 -1.12
C HIS A 129 -9.22 -35.06 -0.29
N TYR A 130 -8.66 -36.17 -0.76
CA TYR A 130 -8.49 -37.39 0.02
C TYR A 130 -7.01 -37.54 0.38
N GLU A 131 -6.74 -37.80 1.65
CA GLU A 131 -5.39 -38.03 2.17
C GLU A 131 -5.33 -39.40 2.84
N LEU A 132 -4.24 -40.14 2.63
CA LEU A 132 -3.99 -41.35 3.41
C LEU A 132 -3.45 -40.95 4.79
N ASP A 133 -3.84 -41.69 5.82
CA ASP A 133 -3.26 -41.56 7.16
C ASP A 133 -1.72 -41.62 7.09
N ALA A 134 -1.05 -40.70 7.78
CA ALA A 134 0.41 -40.54 7.72
C ALA A 134 1.19 -41.78 8.21
N GLN A 135 0.53 -42.67 8.97
CA GLN A 135 1.12 -43.93 9.42
C GLN A 135 0.98 -45.06 8.41
N GLN A 136 0.28 -44.86 7.30
CA GLN A 136 0.08 -45.86 6.27
C GLN A 136 0.81 -45.51 4.99
N ASN A 137 1.27 -46.56 4.31
CA ASN A 137 1.90 -46.42 3.01
C ASN A 137 0.93 -46.83 1.91
N VAL A 138 0.78 -45.97 0.88
CA VAL A 138 0.00 -46.27 -0.33
C VAL A 138 0.45 -47.58 -0.99
N GLN A 139 1.72 -47.98 -0.89
CA GLN A 139 2.20 -49.25 -1.45
C GLN A 139 1.62 -50.49 -0.74
N GLU A 140 1.20 -50.37 0.52
CA GLU A 140 0.62 -51.46 1.34
C GLU A 140 -0.89 -51.64 1.07
N LEU A 141 -1.50 -50.73 0.32
CA LEU A 141 -2.90 -50.79 -0.09
C LEU A 141 -3.09 -51.78 -1.26
N SER A 142 -4.20 -52.50 -1.23
CA SER A 142 -4.65 -53.34 -2.35
C SER A 142 -5.00 -52.48 -3.57
N ALA A 143 -5.21 -53.09 -4.73
CA ALA A 143 -5.69 -52.36 -5.91
C ALA A 143 -7.08 -51.73 -5.68
N GLU A 144 -7.93 -52.41 -4.91
CA GLU A 144 -9.28 -51.96 -4.54
C GLU A 144 -9.19 -50.76 -3.58
N ASP A 145 -8.34 -50.85 -2.55
CA ASP A 145 -8.09 -49.77 -1.59
C ASP A 145 -7.55 -48.51 -2.31
N LYS A 146 -6.62 -48.69 -3.26
CA LYS A 146 -6.05 -47.60 -4.07
C LYS A 146 -7.11 -46.91 -4.93
N LEU A 147 -8.08 -47.65 -5.46
CA LEU A 147 -9.19 -47.07 -6.21
C LEU A 147 -10.01 -46.14 -5.33
N LEU A 148 -10.31 -46.52 -4.08
CA LEU A 148 -11.15 -45.74 -3.16
C LEU A 148 -10.54 -44.40 -2.70
N ILE A 149 -9.22 -44.24 -2.81
CA ILE A 149 -8.52 -42.96 -2.56
C ILE A 149 -8.12 -42.23 -3.86
N SER A 150 -8.43 -42.81 -5.02
CA SER A 150 -8.08 -42.23 -6.31
C SER A 150 -9.01 -41.10 -6.74
N ASP A 151 -8.51 -40.26 -7.64
CA ASP A 151 -9.31 -39.24 -8.34
C ASP A 151 -10.49 -39.85 -9.12
N GLN A 152 -10.37 -41.09 -9.62
CA GLN A 152 -11.47 -41.77 -10.30
C GLN A 152 -12.67 -42.02 -9.38
N TYR A 153 -12.42 -42.51 -8.15
CA TYR A 153 -13.48 -42.72 -7.17
C TYR A 153 -14.04 -41.39 -6.66
N LYS A 154 -13.15 -40.41 -6.40
CA LYS A 154 -13.54 -39.04 -6.01
C LYS A 154 -14.52 -38.44 -7.03
N LYS A 155 -14.23 -38.57 -8.33
CA LYS A 155 -15.10 -38.09 -9.40
C LYS A 155 -16.48 -38.75 -9.36
N LYS A 156 -16.53 -40.08 -9.21
CA LYS A 156 -17.80 -40.82 -9.08
C LYS A 156 -18.63 -40.36 -7.88
N CYS A 157 -17.98 -40.03 -6.76
CA CYS A 157 -18.66 -39.46 -5.59
C CYS A 157 -19.22 -38.06 -5.88
N ILE A 158 -18.45 -37.20 -6.55
CA ILE A 158 -18.89 -35.85 -6.94
C ILE A 158 -20.07 -35.90 -7.92
N GLU A 159 -20.02 -36.75 -8.94
CA GLU A 159 -21.07 -36.91 -9.95
C GLU A 159 -22.43 -37.33 -9.35
N SER A 160 -22.43 -38.02 -8.21
CA SER A 160 -23.66 -38.47 -7.53
C SER A 160 -24.26 -37.44 -6.55
N MET A 161 -23.52 -36.37 -6.22
CA MET A 161 -23.98 -35.31 -5.31
C MET A 161 -25.00 -34.39 -5.97
N SER A 162 -25.95 -33.84 -5.22
CA SER A 162 -26.80 -32.74 -5.71
C SER A 162 -26.01 -31.44 -5.88
N ASN A 163 -26.55 -30.46 -6.63
CA ASN A 163 -25.88 -29.14 -6.75
C ASN A 163 -25.67 -28.48 -5.38
N GLU A 164 -26.61 -28.64 -4.44
CA GLU A 164 -26.45 -28.12 -3.08
C GLU A 164 -25.27 -28.77 -2.35
N GLN A 165 -25.11 -30.10 -2.48
CA GLN A 165 -23.98 -30.81 -1.88
C GLN A 165 -22.65 -30.39 -2.53
N LEU A 166 -22.62 -30.17 -3.84
CA LEU A 166 -21.45 -29.65 -4.53
C LEU A 166 -21.08 -28.25 -4.02
N VAL A 167 -22.07 -27.37 -3.82
CA VAL A 167 -21.82 -26.04 -3.24
C VAL A 167 -21.28 -26.15 -1.81
N GLU A 168 -21.79 -27.05 -0.97
CA GLU A 168 -21.20 -27.28 0.35
C GLU A 168 -19.73 -27.72 0.28
N VAL A 169 -19.39 -28.61 -0.66
CA VAL A 169 -17.99 -29.02 -0.89
C VAL A 169 -17.12 -27.82 -1.28
N ILE A 170 -17.60 -26.97 -2.19
CA ILE A 170 -16.89 -25.76 -2.63
C ILE A 170 -16.66 -24.78 -1.49
N LEU A 171 -17.68 -24.54 -0.67
CA LEU A 171 -17.63 -23.52 0.38
C LEU A 171 -16.90 -24.00 1.65
N THR A 172 -16.88 -25.30 1.93
CA THR A 172 -16.23 -25.87 3.13
C THR A 172 -14.84 -26.43 2.87
N ARG A 173 -14.53 -26.76 1.60
CA ARG A 173 -13.23 -27.26 1.12
C ARG A 173 -12.66 -28.40 1.99
N PRO A 174 -13.33 -29.57 2.01
CA PRO A 174 -12.99 -30.65 2.91
C PRO A 174 -11.76 -31.44 2.46
N THR A 175 -10.94 -31.83 3.43
CA THR A 175 -9.93 -32.88 3.30
C THR A 175 -10.34 -34.05 4.19
N ILE A 176 -10.54 -35.22 3.57
CA ILE A 176 -10.93 -36.45 4.24
C ILE A 176 -9.68 -37.31 4.40
N ARG A 177 -9.27 -37.58 5.65
CA ARG A 177 -8.17 -38.50 5.94
C ARG A 177 -8.70 -39.91 6.10
N LEU A 178 -8.15 -40.82 5.31
CA LEU A 178 -8.60 -42.20 5.18
C LEU A 178 -7.54 -43.16 5.70
N ARG A 179 -7.97 -44.24 6.34
CA ARG A 179 -7.12 -45.32 6.82
C ARG A 179 -7.72 -46.66 6.45
N LYS A 180 -6.90 -47.62 6.01
CA LYS A 180 -7.35 -49.01 5.80
C LYS A 180 -7.96 -49.59 7.08
N SER A 181 -9.08 -50.30 6.93
CA SER A 181 -9.68 -51.11 8.00
C SER A 181 -9.66 -52.59 7.65
N GLU A 182 -9.55 -53.41 8.68
CA GLU A 182 -9.65 -54.87 8.56
C GLU A 182 -11.00 -55.40 9.08
N ARG A 183 -11.81 -54.52 9.71
CA ARG A 183 -13.05 -54.90 10.39
C ARG A 183 -14.29 -54.26 9.79
N ASP A 184 -14.16 -53.04 9.29
CA ASP A 184 -15.27 -52.23 8.79
C ASP A 184 -15.27 -52.20 7.24
N THR A 185 -15.64 -51.07 6.63
CA THR A 185 -15.41 -50.83 5.19
C THR A 185 -13.92 -50.75 4.87
N GLU A 186 -13.55 -50.97 3.61
CA GLU A 186 -12.16 -51.08 3.14
C GLU A 186 -11.28 -49.90 3.62
N LEU A 187 -11.84 -48.69 3.57
CA LEU A 187 -11.26 -47.48 4.18
C LEU A 187 -12.22 -46.89 5.23
N LEU A 188 -11.64 -46.38 6.31
CA LEU A 188 -12.29 -45.59 7.35
C LEU A 188 -11.84 -44.13 7.26
N SER A 189 -12.77 -43.19 7.37
CA SER A 189 -12.43 -41.79 7.59
C SER A 189 -12.00 -41.58 9.04
N THR A 190 -10.73 -41.30 9.27
CA THR A 190 -10.18 -41.05 10.61
C THR A 190 -10.32 -39.60 11.04
N GLU A 191 -10.30 -38.68 10.07
CA GLU A 191 -10.38 -37.24 10.32
C GLU A 191 -11.05 -36.51 9.14
N TYR A 192 -11.85 -35.50 9.46
CA TYR A 192 -12.33 -34.51 8.50
C TYR A 192 -11.74 -33.15 8.89
N SER A 193 -10.98 -32.56 7.98
CA SER A 193 -10.47 -31.20 8.13
C SER A 193 -11.04 -30.31 7.04
N PHE A 194 -11.21 -29.01 7.33
CA PHE A 194 -11.92 -28.09 6.45
C PHE A 194 -11.15 -26.79 6.32
N LYS A 195 -11.25 -26.15 5.15
CA LYS A 195 -10.74 -24.80 4.90
C LYS A 195 -11.87 -23.90 4.43
N PRO A 196 -12.87 -23.62 5.30
CA PRO A 196 -14.10 -22.95 4.90
C PRO A 196 -13.86 -21.52 4.44
N LEU A 197 -14.66 -21.07 3.47
CA LEU A 197 -14.66 -19.69 2.97
C LEU A 197 -15.46 -18.78 3.90
N VAL A 198 -14.93 -18.55 5.09
CA VAL A 198 -15.64 -17.86 6.18
C VAL A 198 -15.94 -16.40 5.85
N ASN A 199 -15.04 -15.68 5.19
CA ASN A 199 -15.21 -14.26 4.87
C ASN A 199 -15.93 -14.00 3.54
N LEU A 200 -16.38 -15.04 2.81
CA LEU A 200 -17.12 -14.90 1.55
C LEU A 200 -18.44 -14.12 1.72
N ILE A 201 -18.98 -14.00 2.94
CA ILE A 201 -20.10 -13.10 3.22
C ILE A 201 -19.82 -11.63 2.79
N PHE A 202 -18.56 -11.21 2.81
CA PHE A 202 -18.14 -9.89 2.35
C PHE A 202 -17.84 -9.92 0.86
N GLN A 203 -18.87 -9.71 0.06
CA GLN A 203 -18.81 -9.74 -1.39
C GLN A 203 -18.08 -8.54 -2.00
N ARG A 204 -17.81 -7.48 -1.24
CA ARG A 204 -17.13 -6.29 -1.75
C ARG A 204 -15.67 -6.52 -2.15
N ASP A 205 -14.98 -7.47 -1.51
CA ASP A 205 -13.52 -7.45 -1.52
C ASP A 205 -12.89 -8.18 -2.71
N GLN A 206 -13.53 -9.24 -3.22
CA GLN A 206 -12.94 -10.17 -4.18
C GLN A 206 -12.74 -9.58 -5.59
N GLN A 207 -13.38 -8.44 -5.86
CA GLN A 207 -13.32 -7.72 -7.13
C GLN A 207 -13.63 -6.25 -6.92
N ILE A 208 -13.36 -5.45 -7.95
CA ILE A 208 -13.91 -4.10 -8.09
C ILE A 208 -14.65 -4.00 -9.42
N THR A 209 -15.69 -3.15 -9.46
CA THR A 209 -16.37 -2.78 -10.71
C THR A 209 -15.97 -1.36 -11.05
N THR A 210 -15.13 -1.16 -12.06
CA THR A 210 -14.65 0.16 -12.50
C THR A 210 -15.55 0.74 -13.59
N SER A 211 -15.22 1.93 -14.10
CA SER A 211 -15.89 2.49 -15.28
C SER A 211 -15.61 1.70 -16.56
N ALA A 212 -14.49 0.96 -16.61
CA ALA A 212 -14.14 0.09 -17.71
C ALA A 212 -14.79 -1.31 -17.59
N GLY A 213 -14.94 -1.86 -16.39
CA GLY A 213 -15.52 -3.19 -16.17
C GLY A 213 -15.08 -3.84 -14.86
N ILE A 214 -15.31 -5.16 -14.73
CA ILE A 214 -14.98 -5.91 -13.51
C ILE A 214 -13.50 -6.32 -13.53
N VAL A 215 -12.78 -6.01 -12.46
CA VAL A 215 -11.40 -6.45 -12.23
C VAL A 215 -11.36 -7.37 -11.02
N LEU A 216 -10.84 -8.59 -11.18
CA LEU A 216 -10.65 -9.50 -10.05
C LEU A 216 -9.46 -9.06 -9.20
N ALA A 217 -9.68 -9.07 -7.89
CA ALA A 217 -8.71 -8.58 -6.92
C ALA A 217 -7.71 -9.68 -6.53
N SER A 218 -6.64 -9.28 -5.83
CA SER A 218 -5.66 -10.18 -5.22
C SER A 218 -5.61 -9.85 -3.73
N LEU A 219 -6.31 -10.63 -2.91
CA LEU A 219 -6.53 -10.30 -1.50
C LEU A 219 -5.24 -10.41 -0.68
N SER A 220 -5.09 -9.55 0.34
CA SER A 220 -3.88 -9.53 1.17
C SER A 220 -3.75 -10.77 2.05
N SER A 221 -4.87 -11.31 2.52
CA SER A 221 -4.90 -12.51 3.35
C SER A 221 -4.94 -13.78 2.51
N PRO A 222 -3.92 -14.67 2.58
CA PRO A 222 -3.88 -15.88 1.78
C PRO A 222 -5.05 -16.84 2.05
N ILE A 223 -5.63 -16.81 3.26
CA ILE A 223 -6.80 -17.64 3.60
C ILE A 223 -8.05 -17.26 2.80
N ARG A 224 -8.16 -15.98 2.39
CA ARG A 224 -9.27 -15.45 1.60
C ARG A 224 -9.06 -15.58 0.09
N ALA A 225 -7.83 -15.81 -0.39
CA ALA A 225 -7.52 -15.88 -1.82
C ALA A 225 -8.45 -16.82 -2.62
N PRO A 226 -8.89 -17.98 -2.10
CA PRO A 226 -9.87 -18.81 -2.81
C PRO A 226 -11.24 -18.19 -3.07
N GLU A 227 -11.66 -17.20 -2.28
CA GLU A 227 -12.94 -16.50 -2.46
C GLU A 227 -13.01 -15.86 -3.84
N VAL A 228 -11.89 -15.33 -4.34
CA VAL A 228 -11.77 -14.74 -5.69
C VAL A 228 -12.08 -15.76 -6.77
N GLN A 229 -11.64 -17.01 -6.61
CA GLN A 229 -11.89 -18.07 -7.59
C GLN A 229 -13.37 -18.50 -7.63
N VAL A 230 -14.04 -18.49 -6.48
CA VAL A 230 -15.50 -18.72 -6.42
C VAL A 230 -16.24 -17.59 -7.13
N MET A 231 -15.85 -16.34 -6.88
CA MET A 231 -16.47 -15.19 -7.56
C MET A 231 -16.21 -15.17 -9.06
N LYS A 232 -15.02 -15.57 -9.51
CA LYS A 232 -14.71 -15.79 -10.93
C LYS A 232 -15.67 -16.79 -11.57
N LEU A 233 -15.89 -17.94 -10.93
CA LEU A 233 -16.87 -18.93 -11.41
C LEU A 233 -18.29 -18.34 -11.46
N CYS A 234 -18.70 -17.59 -10.43
CA CYS A 234 -20.01 -16.92 -10.42
C CYS A 234 -20.17 -15.95 -11.60
N PHE A 235 -19.14 -15.14 -11.89
CA PHE A 235 -19.16 -14.21 -13.01
C PHE A 235 -19.19 -14.91 -14.36
N GLU A 236 -18.46 -16.02 -14.52
CA GLU A 236 -18.51 -16.85 -15.72
C GLU A 236 -19.89 -17.50 -15.94
N ILE A 237 -20.52 -17.98 -14.86
CA ILE A 237 -21.88 -18.54 -14.90
C ILE A 237 -22.87 -17.46 -15.36
N LEU A 238 -22.80 -16.27 -14.76
CA LEU A 238 -23.67 -15.14 -15.05
C LEU A 238 -23.35 -14.40 -16.37
N GLY A 239 -22.22 -14.74 -17.00
CA GLY A 239 -21.74 -14.10 -18.21
C GLY A 239 -21.29 -12.65 -18.04
N LEU A 240 -20.77 -12.32 -16.85
CA LEU A 240 -20.24 -11.00 -16.54
C LEU A 240 -18.81 -10.87 -17.06
N PRO A 241 -18.46 -9.79 -17.80
CA PRO A 241 -17.14 -9.64 -18.39
C PRO A 241 -16.11 -9.23 -17.32
N ILE A 242 -15.08 -10.06 -17.15
CA ILE A 242 -13.88 -9.73 -16.39
C ILE A 242 -12.87 -9.13 -17.37
N ILE A 243 -12.42 -7.91 -17.10
CA ILE A 243 -11.49 -7.17 -17.98
C ILE A 243 -10.03 -7.24 -17.53
N GLY A 244 -9.78 -7.70 -16.29
CA GLY A 244 -8.45 -7.85 -15.74
C GLY A 244 -8.42 -8.62 -14.42
N GLU A 245 -7.25 -9.13 -14.08
CA GLU A 245 -6.96 -9.77 -12.79
C GLU A 245 -5.65 -9.16 -12.27
N ILE A 246 -5.59 -8.86 -10.98
CA ILE A 246 -4.38 -8.30 -10.35
C ILE A 246 -3.33 -9.40 -10.19
N PRO A 247 -2.13 -9.25 -10.80
CA PRO A 247 -1.05 -10.22 -10.66
C PRO A 247 -0.28 -10.02 -9.35
N GLU A 248 0.43 -11.05 -8.90
CA GLU A 248 1.45 -10.89 -7.85
C GLU A 248 2.56 -9.91 -8.32
N PRO A 249 3.18 -9.13 -7.40
CA PRO A 249 2.91 -9.03 -5.96
C PRO A 249 1.76 -8.07 -5.60
N GLY A 250 0.96 -7.64 -6.58
CA GLY A 250 -0.17 -6.74 -6.39
C GLY A 250 -1.17 -7.29 -5.38
N LYS A 251 -1.60 -6.42 -4.47
CA LYS A 251 -2.71 -6.63 -3.54
C LYS A 251 -3.78 -5.57 -3.73
N LEU A 252 -5.03 -6.01 -3.76
CA LEU A 252 -6.21 -5.18 -3.96
C LEU A 252 -7.36 -5.85 -3.22
N GLU A 253 -8.14 -5.07 -2.48
CA GLU A 253 -9.44 -5.47 -1.93
C GLU A 253 -10.46 -4.38 -2.28
N GLY A 254 -11.66 -4.78 -2.69
CA GLY A 254 -12.64 -3.83 -3.23
C GLY A 254 -13.21 -2.82 -2.24
N GLY A 255 -13.06 -3.02 -0.93
CA GLY A 255 -13.39 -2.00 0.09
C GLY A 255 -12.56 -0.71 -0.04
N ASP A 256 -11.45 -0.73 -0.78
CA ASP A 256 -10.62 0.44 -1.02
C ASP A 256 -11.03 1.28 -2.24
N PHE A 257 -11.99 0.83 -3.05
CA PHE A 257 -12.30 1.48 -4.33
C PHE A 257 -13.67 2.19 -4.33
N TYR A 258 -13.68 3.44 -4.78
CA TYR A 258 -14.90 4.21 -5.05
C TYR A 258 -14.90 4.83 -6.45
N PRO A 259 -15.90 4.52 -7.30
CA PRO A 259 -16.14 5.26 -8.52
C PRO A 259 -16.81 6.62 -8.23
N VAL A 260 -16.24 7.72 -8.75
CA VAL A 260 -16.67 9.11 -8.48
C VAL A 260 -16.95 9.87 -9.78
N GLY A 261 -17.67 9.21 -10.67
CA GLY A 261 -18.01 9.70 -11.99
C GLY A 261 -17.03 9.23 -13.05
N ARG A 262 -17.23 9.73 -14.28
CA ARG A 262 -16.40 9.35 -15.44
C ARG A 262 -14.99 9.93 -15.38
N ASP A 263 -14.84 11.00 -14.61
CA ASP A 263 -13.58 11.73 -14.52
C ASP A 263 -12.68 11.16 -13.42
N LEU A 264 -13.22 10.86 -12.24
CA LEU A 264 -12.43 10.54 -11.05
C LEU A 264 -12.84 9.20 -10.43
N CYS A 265 -11.86 8.44 -9.94
CA CYS A 265 -12.07 7.39 -8.95
C CYS A 265 -11.13 7.57 -7.76
N LEU A 266 -11.55 7.09 -6.59
CA LEU A 266 -10.71 7.01 -5.39
C LEU A 266 -10.28 5.55 -5.19
N ILE A 267 -9.02 5.35 -4.81
CA ILE A 267 -8.50 4.03 -4.45
C ILE A 267 -7.59 4.13 -3.22
N GLY A 268 -7.88 3.36 -2.18
CA GLY A 268 -7.07 3.25 -0.98
C GLY A 268 -5.80 2.42 -1.22
N VAL A 269 -4.69 2.84 -0.60
CA VAL A 269 -3.46 2.03 -0.46
C VAL A 269 -3.02 2.03 1.00
N GLY A 270 -2.69 0.87 1.54
CA GLY A 270 -2.46 0.70 2.97
C GLY A 270 -2.30 -0.77 3.38
N LEU A 271 -3.13 -1.22 4.33
CA LEU A 271 -3.01 -2.56 4.92
C LEU A 271 -3.44 -3.70 3.98
N ARG A 272 -4.33 -3.41 3.01
CA ARG A 272 -5.04 -4.43 2.21
C ARG A 272 -4.81 -4.29 0.71
N SER A 273 -4.76 -3.05 0.21
CA SER A 273 -4.41 -2.73 -1.17
C SER A 273 -3.06 -2.04 -1.25
N ASN A 274 -2.30 -2.29 -2.32
CA ASN A 274 -0.96 -1.71 -2.51
C ASN A 274 -0.83 -0.89 -3.80
N PHE A 275 0.19 -0.04 -3.84
CA PHE A 275 0.41 0.86 -4.97
C PHE A 275 0.79 0.10 -6.25
N TYR A 276 1.41 -1.08 -6.14
CA TYR A 276 1.69 -1.93 -7.31
C TYR A 276 0.41 -2.25 -8.09
N SER A 277 -0.68 -2.62 -7.42
CA SER A 277 -1.97 -2.88 -8.06
C SER A 277 -2.52 -1.64 -8.76
N VAL A 278 -2.40 -0.48 -8.12
CA VAL A 278 -2.86 0.80 -8.71
C VAL A 278 -2.06 1.11 -9.97
N GLN A 279 -0.73 0.99 -9.93
CA GLN A 279 0.14 1.19 -11.09
C GLN A 279 -0.21 0.21 -12.22
N TYR A 280 -0.35 -1.08 -11.91
CA TYR A 280 -0.77 -2.08 -12.89
C TYR A 280 -2.10 -1.72 -13.54
N MET A 281 -3.08 -1.26 -12.76
CA MET A 281 -4.38 -0.84 -13.29
C MET A 281 -4.29 0.42 -14.16
N MET A 282 -3.42 1.38 -13.82
CA MET A 282 -3.15 2.55 -14.67
C MET A 282 -2.48 2.13 -15.99
N ASP A 283 -1.47 1.27 -15.93
CA ASP A 283 -0.71 0.79 -17.11
C ASP A 283 -1.57 -0.05 -18.06
N LYS A 284 -2.58 -0.74 -17.53
CA LYS A 284 -3.53 -1.57 -18.30
C LYS A 284 -4.85 -0.87 -18.64
N ASP A 285 -5.00 0.41 -18.29
CA ASP A 285 -6.22 1.20 -18.48
C ASP A 285 -7.49 0.51 -17.93
N LEU A 286 -7.38 -0.08 -16.73
CA LEU A 286 -8.47 -0.86 -16.11
C LEU A 286 -9.45 0.01 -15.30
N PHE A 287 -9.14 1.27 -15.04
CA PHE A 287 -10.05 2.19 -14.33
C PHE A 287 -11.16 2.74 -15.24
N GLY A 288 -10.80 3.16 -16.45
CA GLY A 288 -11.71 3.84 -17.38
C GLY A 288 -12.04 5.29 -17.02
N THR A 289 -11.32 5.89 -16.07
CA THR A 289 -11.44 7.30 -15.66
C THR A 289 -10.27 8.14 -16.17
N THR A 290 -10.40 9.47 -16.21
CA THR A 290 -9.31 10.37 -16.59
C THR A 290 -8.38 10.70 -15.42
N ARG A 291 -8.86 10.61 -14.19
CA ARG A 291 -8.12 10.85 -12.96
C ARG A 291 -8.28 9.70 -11.97
N VAL A 292 -7.20 9.41 -11.25
CA VAL A 292 -7.14 8.43 -10.15
C VAL A 292 -6.58 9.12 -8.92
N ALA A 293 -7.34 9.17 -7.84
CA ALA A 293 -6.88 9.67 -6.55
C ALA A 293 -6.53 8.49 -5.63
N VAL A 294 -5.25 8.37 -5.32
CA VAL A 294 -4.69 7.32 -4.47
C VAL A 294 -4.67 7.81 -3.03
N VAL A 295 -5.53 7.25 -2.19
CA VAL A 295 -5.70 7.64 -0.78
C VAL A 295 -4.78 6.77 0.10
N LYS A 296 -3.72 7.38 0.64
CA LYS A 296 -2.62 6.71 1.32
C LYS A 296 -2.88 6.60 2.83
N ASP A 297 -3.04 5.37 3.33
CA ASP A 297 -3.05 5.03 4.75
C ASP A 297 -1.63 4.63 5.20
N TYR A 298 -0.77 5.64 5.35
CA TYR A 298 0.64 5.47 5.71
C TYR A 298 0.95 5.89 7.15
N PHE A 299 -0.03 6.37 7.91
CA PHE A 299 0.15 6.81 9.30
C PHE A 299 -0.71 6.06 10.33
N ASP A 300 -1.61 5.17 9.89
CA ASP A 300 -2.53 4.47 10.79
C ASP A 300 -2.40 2.94 10.69
N GLN A 301 -2.64 2.38 9.50
CA GLN A 301 -2.61 0.93 9.23
C GLN A 301 -3.35 0.09 10.29
N ASN A 302 -4.50 0.57 10.74
CA ASN A 302 -5.28 -0.07 11.77
C ASN A 302 -6.23 -1.13 11.18
N GLN A 303 -6.28 -2.32 11.80
CA GLN A 303 -7.14 -3.42 11.36
C GLN A 303 -8.64 -3.05 11.34
N GLN A 304 -9.14 -2.21 12.25
CA GLN A 304 -10.54 -1.75 12.24
C GLN A 304 -10.81 -0.68 11.17
N ARG A 305 -9.77 -0.11 10.57
CA ARG A 305 -9.83 0.92 9.52
C ARG A 305 -9.10 0.47 8.25
N MET A 306 -9.12 -0.85 8.01
CA MET A 306 -8.28 -1.52 7.02
C MET A 306 -8.54 -1.12 5.58
N HIS A 307 -9.75 -0.63 5.26
CA HIS A 307 -10.16 -0.18 3.94
C HIS A 307 -10.69 1.25 3.95
N LEU A 308 -10.75 1.88 2.77
CA LEU A 308 -11.37 3.21 2.59
C LEU A 308 -12.86 3.24 2.99
N ASP A 309 -13.65 2.22 2.64
CA ASP A 309 -15.08 2.13 2.97
C ASP A 309 -15.39 1.93 4.46
N THR A 310 -14.38 1.66 5.28
CA THR A 310 -14.50 1.58 6.74
C THR A 310 -14.35 2.94 7.42
N VAL A 311 -13.86 3.94 6.70
CA VAL A 311 -13.62 5.30 7.23
C VAL A 311 -14.36 6.39 6.48
N CYS A 312 -14.83 6.13 5.25
CA CYS A 312 -15.66 7.09 4.52
C CYS A 312 -16.65 6.41 3.58
N ASN A 313 -17.65 7.16 3.10
CA ASN A 313 -18.64 6.67 2.16
C ASN A 313 -19.33 7.79 1.39
N ILE A 314 -19.62 7.55 0.12
CA ILE A 314 -20.34 8.50 -0.74
C ILE A 314 -21.83 8.37 -0.47
N ILE A 315 -22.38 9.34 0.28
CA ILE A 315 -23.81 9.36 0.60
C ILE A 315 -24.61 9.94 -0.57
N ASP A 316 -24.07 10.93 -1.28
CA ASP A 316 -24.74 11.64 -2.38
C ASP A 316 -23.72 12.09 -3.43
N GLU A 317 -24.16 12.74 -4.52
CA GLU A 317 -23.32 13.14 -5.66
C GLU A 317 -22.02 13.84 -5.26
N ARG A 318 -22.10 14.73 -4.28
CA ARG A 318 -20.97 15.46 -3.71
C ARG A 318 -21.04 15.50 -2.20
N VAL A 319 -21.53 14.44 -1.55
CA VAL A 319 -21.61 14.37 -0.08
C VAL A 319 -20.90 13.12 0.40
N MET A 320 -19.89 13.32 1.25
CA MET A 320 -19.07 12.24 1.81
C MET A 320 -19.29 12.16 3.32
N LEU A 321 -19.66 10.98 3.81
CA LEU A 321 -19.49 10.62 5.21
C LEU A 321 -18.01 10.31 5.44
N ILE A 322 -17.38 10.87 6.45
CA ILE A 322 -15.96 10.63 6.72
C ILE A 322 -15.69 10.59 8.22
N LEU A 323 -14.83 9.68 8.66
CA LEU A 323 -14.32 9.63 10.01
C LEU A 323 -13.55 10.93 10.32
N GLU A 324 -13.98 11.64 11.36
CA GLU A 324 -13.37 12.90 11.76
C GLU A 324 -11.89 12.74 12.12
N ASP A 325 -11.53 11.64 12.80
CA ASP A 325 -10.18 11.39 13.28
C ASP A 325 -9.13 11.29 12.15
N ILE A 326 -9.51 11.02 10.88
CA ILE A 326 -8.56 10.97 9.75
C ILE A 326 -8.47 12.29 8.97
N CYS A 327 -9.21 13.32 9.40
CA CYS A 327 -9.31 14.59 8.71
C CYS A 327 -8.36 15.64 9.31
N GLY A 328 -7.80 16.46 8.43
CA GLY A 328 -7.02 17.64 8.79
C GLY A 328 -5.56 17.37 9.09
N GLU A 329 -4.73 18.39 8.85
CA GLU A 329 -3.27 18.29 8.94
C GLU A 329 -2.76 17.95 10.35
N GLU A 330 -3.53 18.30 11.39
CA GLU A 330 -3.19 18.02 12.78
C GLU A 330 -3.45 16.55 13.19
N SER A 331 -4.20 15.79 12.37
CA SER A 331 -4.47 14.41 12.72
C SER A 331 -3.20 13.55 12.57
N PRO A 332 -2.85 12.77 13.61
CA PRO A 332 -1.72 11.85 13.55
C PRO A 332 -1.98 10.67 12.62
N ILE A 333 -3.25 10.39 12.30
CA ILE A 333 -3.69 9.29 11.43
C ILE A 333 -4.35 9.82 10.14
N ARG A 334 -4.03 11.05 9.74
CA ARG A 334 -4.53 11.65 8.50
C ARG A 334 -4.17 10.79 7.29
N ARG A 335 -4.98 10.89 6.24
CA ARG A 335 -4.68 10.28 4.94
C ARG A 335 -4.20 11.33 3.96
N LEU A 336 -3.27 10.94 3.10
CA LEU A 336 -2.74 11.80 2.03
C LEU A 336 -3.20 11.29 0.67
N VAL A 337 -3.29 12.17 -0.32
CA VAL A 337 -3.76 11.85 -1.67
C VAL A 337 -2.70 12.21 -2.70
N ASP A 338 -2.34 11.22 -3.51
CA ASP A 338 -1.66 11.45 -4.78
C ASP A 338 -2.69 11.34 -5.91
N GLU A 339 -2.75 12.35 -6.77
CA GLU A 339 -3.62 12.37 -7.94
C GLU A 339 -2.81 12.10 -9.21
N TYR A 340 -3.30 11.17 -10.02
CA TYR A 340 -2.75 10.83 -11.32
C TYR A 340 -3.76 11.20 -12.40
N THR A 341 -3.31 11.94 -13.42
CA THR A 341 -4.13 12.36 -14.57
C THR A 341 -3.63 11.69 -15.84
N ARG A 342 -4.56 11.16 -16.62
CA ARG A 342 -4.33 10.50 -17.90
C ARG A 342 -4.11 11.53 -19.01
N ASP A 343 -3.04 11.38 -19.77
CA ASP A 343 -2.74 12.19 -20.95
C ASP A 343 -3.43 11.68 -22.23
N ASP A 344 -3.27 12.40 -23.35
CA ASP A 344 -3.83 12.05 -24.66
C ASP A 344 -3.30 10.73 -25.23
N ASN A 345 -2.13 10.26 -24.77
CA ASN A 345 -1.56 8.96 -25.15
C ASN A 345 -2.09 7.83 -24.27
N GLY A 346 -2.91 8.16 -23.28
CA GLY A 346 -3.52 7.23 -22.36
C GLY A 346 -2.65 6.87 -21.16
N VAL A 347 -1.56 7.60 -20.90
CA VAL A 347 -0.62 7.36 -19.80
C VAL A 347 -0.99 8.25 -18.61
N TYR A 348 -1.00 7.66 -17.41
CA TYR A 348 -1.25 8.40 -16.17
C TYR A 348 0.03 9.03 -15.62
N HIS A 349 -0.04 10.31 -15.28
CA HIS A 349 1.05 11.06 -14.65
C HIS A 349 0.59 11.68 -13.35
N MET A 350 1.44 11.65 -12.33
CA MET A 350 1.12 12.31 -11.05
C MET A 350 1.04 13.83 -11.24
N THR A 351 -0.13 14.42 -10.98
CA THR A 351 -0.41 15.85 -11.12
C THR A 351 -0.45 16.57 -9.78
N ARG A 352 -0.76 15.87 -8.70
CA ARG A 352 -0.77 16.37 -7.33
C ARG A 352 -0.25 15.27 -6.41
N ASN A 353 0.48 15.63 -5.37
CA ASN A 353 1.01 14.66 -4.42
C ASN A 353 0.80 15.13 -2.98
N ASP A 354 0.64 14.17 -2.08
CA ASP A 354 0.60 14.36 -0.62
C ASP A 354 -0.42 15.41 -0.14
N VAL A 355 -1.57 15.54 -0.81
CA VAL A 355 -2.64 16.45 -0.38
C VAL A 355 -3.45 15.78 0.74
N GLU A 356 -3.68 16.46 1.87
CA GLU A 356 -4.53 15.91 2.94
C GLU A 356 -5.94 15.58 2.42
N TYR A 357 -6.44 14.39 2.78
CA TYR A 357 -7.62 13.80 2.14
C TYR A 357 -8.90 14.63 2.30
N SER A 358 -9.17 15.16 3.49
CA SER A 358 -10.38 15.97 3.72
C SER A 358 -10.32 17.30 2.95
N LYS A 359 -9.13 17.88 2.80
CA LYS A 359 -8.86 19.05 1.96
C LYS A 359 -9.03 18.71 0.48
N TYR A 360 -8.46 17.61 0.01
CA TYR A 360 -8.62 17.13 -1.36
C TYR A 360 -10.11 16.98 -1.73
N LEU A 361 -10.89 16.31 -0.88
CA LEU A 361 -12.33 16.14 -1.10
C LEU A 361 -13.07 17.49 -1.19
N LYS A 362 -12.77 18.45 -0.30
CA LYS A 362 -13.39 19.80 -0.35
C LYS A 362 -13.03 20.55 -1.63
N GLU A 363 -11.79 20.44 -2.10
CA GLU A 363 -11.34 21.03 -3.37
C GLU A 363 -12.02 20.38 -4.58
N GLU A 364 -12.31 19.08 -4.51
CA GLU A 364 -13.15 18.35 -5.48
C GLU A 364 -14.66 18.64 -5.32
N GLY A 365 -15.04 19.59 -4.46
CA GLY A 365 -16.40 20.07 -4.27
C GLY A 365 -17.27 19.20 -3.38
N PHE A 366 -16.69 18.30 -2.57
CA PHE A 366 -17.45 17.50 -1.62
C PHE A 366 -17.83 18.27 -0.37
N ASP A 367 -19.08 18.08 0.03
CA ASP A 367 -19.63 18.41 1.31
C ASP A 367 -19.39 17.25 2.30
N LEU A 368 -18.62 17.53 3.37
CA LEU A 368 -18.28 16.49 4.36
C LEU A 368 -19.29 16.43 5.50
N ILE A 369 -19.71 15.22 5.87
CA ILE A 369 -20.43 14.89 7.11
C ILE A 369 -19.47 14.07 7.96
N TYR A 370 -19.20 14.54 9.19
CA TYR A 370 -18.21 13.93 10.07
C TYR A 370 -18.84 12.85 10.95
N ALA A 371 -18.30 11.63 10.86
CA ALA A 371 -18.60 10.51 11.76
C ALA A 371 -17.58 10.47 12.89
N SER A 372 -18.05 10.22 14.11
CA SER A 372 -17.15 10.02 15.25
C SER A 372 -16.44 8.66 15.20
N ASN A 373 -15.36 8.51 15.96
CA ASN A 373 -14.71 7.21 16.16
C ASN A 373 -15.69 6.12 16.65
N GLN A 374 -16.65 6.49 17.51
CA GLN A 374 -17.66 5.53 17.98
C GLN A 374 -18.58 5.09 16.82
N ASN A 375 -19.02 6.02 15.97
CA ASN A 375 -19.78 5.67 14.77
C ASN A 375 -19.02 4.71 13.87
N GLN A 376 -17.71 4.92 13.71
CA GLN A 376 -16.86 4.05 12.91
C GLN A 376 -16.73 2.64 13.51
N LYS A 377 -16.49 2.53 14.82
CA LYS A 377 -16.46 1.25 15.54
C LYS A 377 -17.78 0.48 15.48
N ASP A 378 -18.89 1.20 15.41
CA ASP A 378 -20.23 0.65 15.22
C ASP A 378 -20.57 0.41 13.72
N TYR A 379 -19.55 0.44 12.84
CA TYR A 379 -19.63 0.21 11.39
C TYR A 379 -20.55 1.21 10.65
N GLY A 380 -20.80 2.37 11.24
CA GLY A 380 -21.68 3.41 10.71
C GLY A 380 -21.19 4.06 9.42
N CYS A 381 -19.87 4.12 9.21
CA CYS A 381 -19.30 4.60 7.94
C CYS A 381 -19.58 3.64 6.76
N ASN A 382 -19.83 2.35 7.02
CA ASN A 382 -19.90 1.32 5.99
C ASN A 382 -21.36 1.07 5.51
N GLY A 383 -22.11 2.15 5.28
CA GLY A 383 -23.46 2.09 4.71
C GLY A 383 -23.47 1.84 3.20
N LEU A 384 -24.61 1.45 2.62
CA LEU A 384 -24.69 1.17 1.19
C LEU A 384 -25.53 2.23 0.47
N ASN A 385 -24.92 2.94 -0.48
CA ASN A 385 -25.63 3.82 -1.39
C ASN A 385 -26.20 3.02 -2.57
N ILE A 386 -27.52 2.99 -2.69
CA ILE A 386 -28.24 2.31 -3.78
C ILE A 386 -28.72 3.30 -4.86
N GLY A 387 -28.34 4.57 -4.75
CA GLY A 387 -28.75 5.66 -5.63
C GLY A 387 -30.22 6.04 -5.45
N ASN A 388 -30.75 6.83 -6.41
CA ASN A 388 -32.13 7.33 -6.39
C ASN A 388 -32.54 7.97 -5.04
N GLY A 389 -31.60 8.70 -4.44
CA GLY A 389 -31.80 9.40 -3.17
C GLY A 389 -31.93 8.49 -1.95
N LYS A 390 -31.30 7.30 -1.92
CA LYS A 390 -31.45 6.33 -0.83
C LYS A 390 -30.10 5.81 -0.33
N PHE A 391 -29.95 5.77 0.99
CA PHE A 391 -28.74 5.29 1.66
C PHE A 391 -29.10 4.34 2.80
N ILE A 392 -28.56 3.11 2.75
CA ILE A 392 -28.80 2.07 3.76
C ILE A 392 -27.78 2.20 4.88
N VAL A 393 -28.26 2.23 6.12
CA VAL A 393 -27.45 2.42 7.33
C VAL A 393 -27.74 1.34 8.37
N VAL A 394 -26.72 0.92 9.11
CA VAL A 394 -26.84 -0.08 10.19
C VAL A 394 -26.68 0.51 11.59
N ASP A 395 -26.07 1.70 11.70
CA ASP A 395 -25.92 2.41 12.96
C ASP A 395 -26.91 3.58 13.05
N ARG A 396 -27.73 3.57 14.11
CA ARG A 396 -28.71 4.62 14.37
C ARG A 396 -28.06 5.95 14.75
N ALA A 397 -26.90 5.94 15.39
CA ALA A 397 -26.22 7.17 15.76
C ALA A 397 -25.72 7.89 14.50
N THR A 398 -25.11 7.15 13.58
CA THR A 398 -24.69 7.65 12.27
C THR A 398 -25.88 8.12 11.44
N ALA A 399 -26.97 7.36 11.41
CA ALA A 399 -28.19 7.78 10.73
C ALA A 399 -28.71 9.14 11.26
N LYS A 400 -28.67 9.36 12.58
CA LYS A 400 -29.04 10.65 13.18
C LYS A 400 -28.04 11.76 12.81
N THR A 401 -26.75 11.46 12.73
CA THR A 401 -25.73 12.42 12.28
C THR A 401 -26.01 12.86 10.84
N ILE A 402 -26.27 11.92 9.93
CA ILE A 402 -26.62 12.22 8.54
C ILE A 402 -27.95 12.99 8.45
N ALA A 403 -29.00 12.54 9.14
CA ALA A 403 -30.32 13.18 9.10
C ALA A 403 -30.36 14.60 9.68
N ARG A 404 -29.43 14.93 10.60
CA ARG A 404 -29.28 16.29 11.12
C ARG A 404 -28.50 17.21 10.17
N SER A 405 -27.77 16.63 9.23
CA SER A 405 -27.09 17.38 8.19
C SER A 405 -28.12 17.89 7.17
N THR A 406 -27.95 19.13 6.72
CA THR A 406 -28.73 19.70 5.61
C THR A 406 -28.08 19.45 4.24
N LYS A 407 -26.98 18.68 4.19
CA LYS A 407 -26.13 18.51 3.01
C LYS A 407 -26.66 17.48 2.00
N THR A 408 -27.54 16.58 2.43
CA THR A 408 -28.17 15.57 1.55
C THR A 408 -29.66 15.47 1.86
N ASN A 409 -30.44 15.10 0.84
CA ASN A 409 -31.87 14.81 0.98
C ASN A 409 -32.16 13.31 0.92
N ASN A 410 -31.11 12.47 1.02
CA ASN A 410 -31.26 11.04 0.87
C ASN A 410 -32.11 10.45 2.00
N GLN A 411 -33.05 9.59 1.60
CA GLN A 411 -33.81 8.77 2.51
C GLN A 411 -32.88 7.74 3.16
N LEU A 412 -32.80 7.76 4.49
CA LEU A 412 -32.03 6.79 5.25
C LEU A 412 -32.87 5.54 5.52
N LEU A 413 -32.40 4.40 5.02
CA LEU A 413 -33.03 3.11 5.20
C LEU A 413 -32.27 2.33 6.26
N PHE A 414 -32.90 2.06 7.39
CA PHE A 414 -32.25 1.35 8.49
C PHE A 414 -32.45 -0.16 8.37
N VAL A 415 -31.38 -0.93 8.55
CA VAL A 415 -31.43 -2.39 8.73
C VAL A 415 -30.65 -2.78 9.98
N ASP A 416 -31.22 -3.64 10.82
CA ASP A 416 -30.49 -4.22 11.96
C ASP A 416 -29.56 -5.30 11.41
N PHE A 417 -28.26 -5.10 11.57
CA PHE A 417 -27.22 -5.96 11.00
C PHE A 417 -26.14 -6.32 12.03
N ARG A 418 -26.45 -6.13 13.32
CA ARG A 418 -25.49 -6.20 14.43
C ARG A 418 -24.84 -7.57 14.60
N THR A 419 -25.51 -8.64 14.18
CA THR A 419 -24.94 -9.99 14.27
C THR A 419 -23.91 -10.17 13.17
N VAL A 420 -24.16 -9.66 11.96
CA VAL A 420 -23.21 -9.72 10.85
C VAL A 420 -21.98 -8.82 11.09
N THR A 421 -22.15 -7.64 11.71
CA THR A 421 -21.03 -6.72 12.00
C THR A 421 -19.95 -7.31 12.89
N LYS A 422 -20.25 -8.36 13.67
CA LYS A 422 -19.27 -9.12 14.46
C LYS A 422 -18.15 -9.78 13.64
N MET A 423 -18.30 -9.83 12.33
CA MET A 423 -17.32 -10.37 11.39
C MET A 423 -16.44 -9.29 10.74
N TYR A 424 -16.40 -8.05 11.29
CA TYR A 424 -15.67 -6.88 10.77
C TYR A 424 -16.24 -6.20 9.50
N GLY A 425 -17.54 -6.28 9.22
CA GLY A 425 -18.11 -5.59 8.06
C GLY A 425 -19.61 -5.34 8.13
N SER A 426 -20.10 -4.42 7.29
CA SER A 426 -21.52 -4.01 7.24
C SER A 426 -22.11 -4.22 5.84
N VAL A 427 -23.27 -3.62 5.57
CA VAL A 427 -24.02 -3.75 4.32
C VAL A 427 -23.23 -3.38 3.07
N HIS A 428 -22.28 -2.44 3.15
CA HIS A 428 -21.40 -2.14 2.02
C HIS A 428 -20.42 -3.28 1.74
N CYS A 429 -19.73 -3.77 2.77
CA CYS A 429 -18.84 -4.93 2.67
C CYS A 429 -19.57 -6.19 2.18
N CYS A 430 -20.81 -6.40 2.63
CA CYS A 430 -21.63 -7.57 2.27
C CYS A 430 -22.21 -7.53 0.86
N SER A 431 -22.05 -6.44 0.12
CA SER A 431 -22.66 -6.27 -1.19
C SER A 431 -21.64 -5.97 -2.28
N GLN A 432 -21.74 -6.72 -3.37
CA GLN A 432 -21.13 -6.35 -4.64
C GLN A 432 -22.21 -5.82 -5.57
N VAL A 433 -22.20 -4.52 -5.82
CA VAL A 433 -22.99 -3.97 -6.92
C VAL A 433 -22.20 -4.21 -8.21
N VAL A 434 -22.74 -4.96 -9.17
CA VAL A 434 -22.07 -5.26 -10.45
C VAL A 434 -22.65 -4.46 -11.62
N SER A 435 -23.79 -3.80 -11.40
CA SER A 435 -24.40 -2.91 -12.38
C SER A 435 -25.14 -1.77 -11.68
N ARG A 436 -24.86 -0.55 -12.13
CA ARG A 436 -25.60 0.67 -11.78
C ARG A 436 -26.15 1.32 -13.06
N PHE A 437 -27.26 2.04 -12.97
CA PHE A 437 -27.83 2.77 -14.11
C PHE A 437 -26.92 3.95 -14.49
N ASN A 438 -26.26 3.84 -15.64
CA ASN A 438 -25.40 4.91 -16.14
C ASN A 438 -26.21 6.15 -16.52
N ARG A 439 -26.01 7.25 -15.80
CA ARG A 439 -26.61 8.54 -16.17
C ARG A 439 -26.11 9.00 -17.56
N PRO A 440 -26.97 9.64 -18.38
CA PRO A 440 -26.54 10.23 -19.65
C PRO A 440 -25.41 11.25 -19.44
N LYS A 441 -24.42 11.30 -20.36
CA LYS A 441 -23.27 12.24 -20.29
C LYS A 441 -23.68 13.71 -20.07
N ALA A 442 -24.88 14.11 -20.51
CA ALA A 442 -25.37 15.49 -20.42
C ALA A 442 -25.85 15.91 -19.02
N ALA A 443 -26.07 14.97 -18.09
CA ALA A 443 -26.56 15.29 -16.73
C ALA A 443 -25.47 15.79 -15.77
N LEU A 444 -24.20 15.80 -16.20
CA LEU A 444 -23.03 16.16 -15.38
C LEU A 444 -22.43 17.53 -15.73
N SER A 445 -23.10 18.36 -16.54
CA SER A 445 -22.58 19.67 -16.97
C SER A 445 -22.76 20.80 -15.96
N ASN A 446 -23.08 20.50 -14.70
CA ASN A 446 -23.00 21.49 -13.62
C ASN A 446 -21.82 21.18 -12.71
N SER A 447 -20.63 21.02 -13.31
CA SER A 447 -19.42 21.51 -12.64
C SER A 447 -19.61 23.02 -12.42
N PRO A 448 -19.18 23.60 -11.29
CA PRO A 448 -19.14 25.05 -11.16
C PRO A 448 -18.32 25.60 -12.32
N SER A 449 -19.01 26.26 -13.23
CA SER A 449 -18.46 27.02 -14.32
C SER A 449 -17.41 27.97 -13.77
N SER A 450 -16.18 27.82 -14.25
CA SER A 450 -15.40 28.93 -14.82
C SER A 450 -15.84 30.34 -14.38
N GLU A 451 -15.38 30.77 -13.21
CA GLU A 451 -14.96 32.16 -13.02
C GLU A 451 -13.47 32.31 -13.31
N PHE A 452 -13.01 31.73 -14.43
CA PHE A 452 -11.87 32.29 -15.14
C PHE A 452 -12.43 33.31 -16.12
N LYS A 453 -12.22 34.59 -15.80
CA LYS A 453 -12.59 35.74 -16.64
C LYS A 453 -12.30 35.45 -18.12
N GLN A 454 -13.36 35.46 -18.93
CA GLN A 454 -13.27 35.51 -20.38
C GLN A 454 -12.43 36.72 -20.80
N LEU A 455 -11.23 36.46 -21.33
CA LEU A 455 -10.57 37.37 -22.27
C LEU A 455 -11.04 37.01 -23.68
N SER A 456 -11.41 38.02 -24.46
CA SER A 456 -12.07 37.94 -25.76
C SER A 456 -11.25 37.22 -26.85
N PRO A 457 -11.92 36.64 -27.87
CA PRO A 457 -11.29 35.79 -28.88
C PRO A 457 -10.67 36.61 -30.02
N THR A 458 -9.55 37.27 -29.74
CA THR A 458 -8.64 37.80 -30.77
C THR A 458 -7.21 37.78 -30.23
N ASP A 459 -6.63 36.59 -30.12
CA ASP A 459 -5.19 36.36 -30.24
C ASP A 459 -4.96 34.86 -30.43
N GLN A 460 -5.37 34.37 -31.60
CA GLN A 460 -4.84 33.13 -32.16
C GLN A 460 -3.38 33.39 -32.58
N SER A 461 -2.47 33.43 -31.61
CA SER A 461 -1.04 33.30 -31.86
C SER A 461 -0.51 32.09 -31.10
N ARG A 462 -0.18 31.04 -31.86
CA ARG A 462 0.87 30.05 -31.59
C ARG A 462 1.30 29.96 -30.11
N ARG A 463 0.51 29.28 -29.27
CA ARG A 463 1.06 28.69 -28.05
C ARG A 463 1.59 27.32 -28.42
N ASN A 464 2.91 27.25 -28.47
CA ASN A 464 3.66 26.02 -28.68
C ASN A 464 3.16 24.93 -27.74
N ARG A 465 2.98 23.74 -28.32
CA ARG A 465 3.11 22.46 -27.64
C ARG A 465 4.46 22.45 -26.92
N GLN A 466 4.46 22.72 -25.63
CA GLN A 466 5.49 22.22 -24.73
C GLN A 466 4.86 21.11 -23.93
N SER A 467 5.48 19.94 -23.98
CA SER A 467 5.42 18.92 -22.95
C SER A 467 5.30 19.59 -21.60
N ILE A 468 4.18 19.40 -20.92
CA ILE A 468 4.01 19.89 -19.55
C ILE A 468 4.96 19.04 -18.72
N GLU A 469 6.09 19.64 -18.35
CA GLU A 469 6.97 19.14 -17.31
C GLU A 469 6.11 18.87 -16.07
N VAL A 470 6.24 17.67 -15.50
CA VAL A 470 5.74 17.38 -14.16
C VAL A 470 6.15 18.57 -13.29
N VAL A 471 5.19 19.25 -12.67
CA VAL A 471 5.44 20.39 -11.77
C VAL A 471 6.13 19.86 -10.51
N MET A 472 7.42 19.56 -10.65
CA MET A 472 8.40 19.28 -9.61
C MET A 472 9.21 20.55 -9.34
N GLU A 473 9.16 21.53 -10.24
CA GLU A 473 9.77 22.85 -10.04
C GLU A 473 8.87 23.70 -9.14
N GLY A 474 9.35 23.95 -7.93
CA GLY A 474 8.89 25.13 -7.20
C GLY A 474 10.01 26.14 -7.34
N GLU A 475 9.70 27.22 -8.04
CA GLU A 475 10.56 28.40 -8.21
C GLU A 475 10.80 29.15 -6.87
N ASP A 476 10.30 28.63 -5.75
CA ASP A 476 10.31 29.27 -4.43
C ASP A 476 11.60 29.00 -3.61
N GLY A 477 12.43 28.05 -4.05
CA GLY A 477 13.68 27.68 -3.37
C GLY A 477 13.48 26.88 -2.07
N SER A 478 12.34 26.23 -1.90
CA SER A 478 12.06 25.32 -0.79
C SER A 478 12.67 23.93 -1.01
N ASP A 479 13.24 23.33 0.04
CA ASP A 479 13.84 22.00 0.01
C ASP A 479 12.81 20.91 -0.28
N LYS A 480 13.30 19.81 -0.86
CA LYS A 480 12.51 18.61 -1.14
C LYS A 480 13.15 17.37 -0.51
N PHE A 481 12.32 16.50 0.06
CA PHE A 481 12.73 15.26 0.69
C PHE A 481 11.90 14.07 0.23
N LEU A 482 12.56 12.91 0.20
CA LEU A 482 11.93 11.60 0.09
C LEU A 482 11.84 10.96 1.46
N MET A 483 10.69 10.37 1.77
CA MET A 483 10.39 9.64 3.01
C MET A 483 9.75 8.29 2.66
N ILE A 484 10.05 7.26 3.45
CA ILE A 484 9.42 5.93 3.34
C ILE A 484 8.79 5.57 4.68
N SER A 485 7.46 5.43 4.69
CA SER A 485 6.71 5.10 5.89
C SER A 485 7.10 3.72 6.45
N PRO A 486 7.30 3.59 7.78
CA PRO A 486 7.74 2.38 8.48
C PRO A 486 6.64 1.32 8.66
N THR A 487 5.85 1.09 7.62
CA THR A 487 4.64 0.25 7.62
C THR A 487 4.90 -1.24 7.88
N ASP A 488 6.13 -1.73 7.64
CA ASP A 488 6.57 -3.08 8.03
C ASP A 488 7.88 -3.09 8.84
N PHE A 489 8.16 -2.00 9.57
CA PHE A 489 9.44 -1.80 10.28
C PHE A 489 9.60 -2.64 11.56
N VAL A 490 8.51 -3.22 12.07
CA VAL A 490 8.55 -4.01 13.32
C VAL A 490 8.74 -5.49 13.00
N LYS A 491 9.97 -6.00 13.17
CA LYS A 491 10.27 -7.43 13.11
C LYS A 491 9.55 -8.19 14.24
N ASP A 492 8.88 -9.28 13.88
CA ASP A 492 8.28 -10.20 14.84
C ASP A 492 9.35 -10.72 15.81
N ARG A 493 9.23 -10.38 17.09
CA ARG A 493 10.11 -10.92 18.14
C ARG A 493 9.49 -12.20 18.70
N VAL A 494 10.30 -13.25 18.79
CA VAL A 494 9.87 -14.54 19.37
C VAL A 494 9.25 -14.31 20.75
N GLY A 495 8.00 -14.75 20.93
CA GLY A 495 7.27 -14.63 22.19
C GLY A 495 6.45 -13.34 22.38
N MET A 496 6.52 -12.36 21.47
CA MET A 496 5.62 -11.20 21.50
C MET A 496 4.27 -11.50 20.84
N ASN A 497 3.20 -10.97 21.44
CA ASN A 497 1.86 -11.05 20.87
C ASN A 497 1.71 -10.09 19.68
N ALA A 498 1.06 -10.55 18.60
CA ALA A 498 0.74 -9.75 17.42
C ALA A 498 -0.03 -8.45 17.74
N SER A 499 -0.83 -8.40 18.81
CA SER A 499 -1.46 -7.14 19.26
C SER A 499 -0.44 -6.10 19.72
N LEU A 500 0.59 -6.51 20.46
CA LEU A 500 1.64 -5.63 20.95
C LEU A 500 2.49 -5.11 19.79
N ILE A 501 2.81 -5.98 18.82
CA ILE A 501 3.54 -5.61 17.61
C ILE A 501 2.76 -4.56 16.81
N ARG A 502 1.45 -4.76 16.63
CA ARG A 502 0.57 -3.78 15.97
C ARG A 502 0.49 -2.45 16.73
N GLN A 503 0.34 -2.49 18.06
CA GLN A 503 0.31 -1.28 18.87
C GLN A 503 1.63 -0.49 18.78
N GLN A 504 2.75 -1.20 18.85
CA GLN A 504 4.06 -0.60 18.71
C GLN A 504 4.27 0.01 17.33
N ARG A 505 3.86 -0.69 16.26
CA ARG A 505 3.87 -0.17 14.89
C ARG A 505 3.06 1.12 14.76
N GLN A 506 1.87 1.19 15.36
CA GLN A 506 1.04 2.41 15.36
C GLN A 506 1.75 3.59 16.03
N LEU A 507 2.39 3.38 17.17
CA LEU A 507 3.16 4.43 17.84
C LEU A 507 4.31 4.96 16.96
N ILE A 508 5.02 4.07 16.26
CA ILE A 508 6.05 4.47 15.29
C ILE A 508 5.45 5.30 14.15
N LEU A 509 4.32 4.86 13.59
CA LEU A 509 3.66 5.59 12.50
C LEU A 509 3.21 6.98 12.95
N GLN A 510 2.80 7.14 14.21
CA GLN A 510 2.48 8.45 14.80
C GLN A 510 3.71 9.34 14.96
N ASP A 511 4.84 8.80 15.43
CA ASP A 511 6.12 9.53 15.45
C ASP A 511 6.46 10.00 14.02
N TYR A 512 6.37 9.09 13.05
CA TYR A 512 6.67 9.38 11.64
C TYR A 512 5.72 10.44 11.04
N SER A 513 4.44 10.38 11.41
CA SER A 513 3.41 11.36 11.03
C SER A 513 3.73 12.76 11.54
N ARG A 514 4.25 12.87 12.78
CA ARG A 514 4.73 14.13 13.36
C ARG A 514 5.96 14.67 12.64
N LEU A 515 6.92 13.81 12.32
CA LEU A 515 8.10 14.21 11.53
C LEU A 515 7.71 14.76 10.15
N HIS A 516 6.86 14.03 9.44
CA HIS A 516 6.34 14.48 8.15
C HIS A 516 5.67 15.84 8.26
N LYS A 517 4.79 16.01 9.25
CA LYS A 517 4.09 17.29 9.49
C LYS A 517 5.08 18.42 9.78
N LEU A 518 6.07 18.20 10.65
CA LEU A 518 7.06 19.20 11.01
C LEU A 518 7.80 19.74 9.78
N LEU A 519 8.12 18.86 8.82
CA LEU A 519 8.72 19.23 7.54
C LEU A 519 7.75 20.05 6.68
N VAL A 520 6.53 19.57 6.49
CA VAL A 520 5.52 20.27 5.67
C VAL A 520 5.19 21.66 6.24
N ASP A 521 5.00 21.78 7.55
CA ASP A 521 4.75 23.05 8.24
C ASP A 521 5.94 24.03 8.11
N ALA A 522 7.16 23.50 8.03
CA ALA A 522 8.37 24.27 7.73
C ALA A 522 8.45 24.73 6.26
N GLY A 523 7.47 24.39 5.41
CA GLY A 523 7.46 24.71 3.99
C GLY A 523 8.31 23.79 3.14
N VAL A 524 8.72 22.63 3.67
CA VAL A 524 9.48 21.63 2.94
C VAL A 524 8.53 20.74 2.15
N ARG A 525 8.91 20.42 0.91
CA ARG A 525 8.17 19.44 0.10
C ARG A 525 8.61 18.03 0.45
N VAL A 526 7.66 17.18 0.81
CA VAL A 526 7.92 15.76 1.10
C VAL A 526 7.26 14.93 0.01
N HIS A 527 7.94 13.87 -0.44
CA HIS A 527 7.34 12.80 -1.23
C HIS A 527 7.35 11.54 -0.37
N LEU A 528 6.16 11.12 0.07
CA LEU A 528 5.98 9.99 0.97
C LEU A 528 5.60 8.70 0.24
N PHE A 529 6.46 7.70 0.32
CA PHE A 529 6.24 6.31 -0.13
C PHE A 529 5.96 5.40 1.07
N CYS A 530 5.46 4.17 0.84
CA CYS A 530 5.35 3.14 1.87
C CYS A 530 6.36 2.01 1.68
N HIS A 531 6.72 1.34 2.77
CA HIS A 531 7.42 0.07 2.73
C HIS A 531 6.43 -1.10 2.80
N GLU A 532 6.71 -2.19 2.10
CA GLU A 532 5.76 -3.31 2.01
C GLU A 532 6.50 -4.65 2.05
N PRO A 533 5.86 -5.73 2.54
CA PRO A 533 6.51 -7.02 2.72
C PRO A 533 7.20 -7.57 1.46
N TYR A 534 6.64 -7.31 0.26
CA TYR A 534 7.23 -7.81 -0.99
C TYR A 534 8.55 -7.12 -1.37
N HIS A 535 8.87 -5.97 -0.78
CA HIS A 535 10.19 -5.35 -0.93
C HIS A 535 11.28 -6.13 -0.19
N ARG A 536 10.93 -6.99 0.79
CA ARG A 536 11.85 -7.91 1.49
C ARG A 536 13.08 -7.22 2.09
N THR A 537 12.89 -6.05 2.71
CA THR A 537 13.93 -5.30 3.45
C THR A 537 13.34 -4.60 4.67
N ASP A 538 13.80 -4.89 5.88
CA ASP A 538 13.27 -4.24 7.10
C ASP A 538 13.87 -2.84 7.36
N LYS A 539 14.77 -2.38 6.49
CA LYS A 539 15.53 -1.13 6.64
C LYS A 539 15.15 -0.04 5.64
N ALA A 540 14.10 -0.24 4.85
CA ALA A 540 13.64 0.72 3.84
C ALA A 540 13.38 2.14 4.38
N VAL A 541 13.09 2.29 5.66
CA VAL A 541 12.89 3.59 6.30
C VAL A 541 14.16 4.45 6.25
N PHE A 542 15.35 3.84 6.17
CA PHE A 542 16.66 4.51 6.14
C PHE A 542 17.11 4.85 4.73
N VAL A 543 16.35 5.74 4.09
CA VAL A 543 16.54 6.15 2.69
C VAL A 543 17.87 6.85 2.40
N ALA A 544 18.48 7.48 3.41
CA ALA A 544 19.65 8.32 3.21
C ALA A 544 20.95 7.53 2.98
N ASP A 545 20.95 6.20 2.99
CA ASP A 545 22.19 5.43 2.88
C ASP A 545 22.55 5.05 1.45
N TRP A 546 21.56 4.81 0.59
CA TRP A 546 21.78 4.19 -0.72
C TRP A 546 21.87 5.18 -1.88
N PHE A 547 21.58 6.47 -1.66
CA PHE A 547 21.71 7.49 -2.69
C PHE A 547 22.13 8.88 -2.18
N SER A 548 22.58 9.72 -3.11
CA SER A 548 22.68 11.16 -2.94
C SER A 548 22.30 11.88 -4.22
N THR A 549 21.80 13.10 -4.09
CA THR A 549 21.45 13.97 -5.22
C THR A 549 22.39 15.16 -5.25
N HIS A 550 22.67 15.62 -6.47
CA HIS A 550 23.59 16.72 -6.74
C HIS A 550 23.04 17.55 -7.89
N ASP A 551 22.99 18.87 -7.72
CA ASP A 551 22.51 19.77 -8.77
C ASP A 551 23.59 20.01 -9.84
N ARG A 552 23.16 20.56 -10.99
CA ARG A 552 24.04 20.88 -12.12
C ARG A 552 25.13 21.93 -11.82
N ASP A 553 24.88 22.86 -10.91
CA ASP A 553 25.82 23.91 -10.52
C ASP A 553 26.86 23.38 -9.52
N GLU A 554 26.46 22.40 -8.71
CA GLU A 554 27.35 21.62 -7.88
C GLU A 554 28.33 20.81 -8.75
N ILE A 555 27.85 20.02 -9.73
CA ILE A 555 28.73 19.22 -10.61
C ILE A 555 28.98 19.94 -11.94
N LYS A 556 29.83 20.97 -11.89
CA LYS A 556 30.09 21.86 -13.03
C LYS A 556 30.58 21.16 -14.30
N SER A 557 31.20 19.98 -14.19
CA SER A 557 31.78 19.23 -15.32
C SER A 557 30.73 18.69 -16.31
N THR A 558 29.50 18.42 -15.86
CA THR A 558 28.47 17.76 -16.69
C THR A 558 27.25 18.64 -16.94
N GLN A 559 27.03 19.67 -16.12
CA GLN A 559 25.85 20.57 -16.20
C GLN A 559 24.51 19.81 -16.14
N LYS A 560 24.48 18.66 -15.46
CA LYS A 560 23.28 17.83 -15.28
C LYS A 560 23.05 17.52 -13.80
N ASN A 561 21.80 17.59 -13.35
CA ASN A 561 21.41 17.06 -12.05
C ASN A 561 21.71 15.55 -12.03
N THR A 562 22.45 15.11 -11.03
CA THR A 562 22.99 13.76 -10.94
C THR A 562 22.44 13.05 -9.69
N LEU A 563 21.91 11.86 -9.90
CA LEU A 563 21.65 10.88 -8.86
C LEU A 563 22.87 9.96 -8.73
N VAL A 564 23.38 9.77 -7.51
CA VAL A 564 24.45 8.82 -7.22
C VAL A 564 23.83 7.66 -6.46
N ILE A 565 24.07 6.43 -6.90
CA ILE A 565 23.62 5.20 -6.24
C ILE A 565 24.83 4.53 -5.62
N TYR A 566 24.80 4.31 -4.29
CA TYR A 566 25.92 3.79 -3.50
C TYR A 566 25.85 2.27 -3.33
N PRO A 567 27.01 1.58 -3.27
CA PRO A 567 27.08 0.14 -3.03
C PRO A 567 26.81 -0.20 -1.55
N LEU A 568 25.87 -1.11 -1.30
CA LEU A 568 25.46 -1.51 0.05
C LEU A 568 26.08 -2.85 0.43
N SER A 569 26.66 -2.90 1.63
CA SER A 569 27.29 -4.12 2.15
C SER A 569 26.26 -5.21 2.47
N ASP A 570 25.10 -4.82 3.02
CA ASP A 570 24.01 -5.72 3.36
C ASP A 570 23.18 -6.07 2.10
N PRO A 571 23.20 -7.32 1.61
CA PRO A 571 22.48 -7.71 0.40
C PRO A 571 20.97 -7.46 0.49
N SER A 572 20.39 -7.59 1.70
CA SER A 572 18.95 -7.37 1.88
C SER A 572 18.55 -5.92 1.62
N ARG A 573 19.43 -4.96 1.91
CA ARG A 573 19.22 -3.52 1.69
C ARG A 573 19.31 -3.09 0.24
N ARG A 574 19.93 -3.88 -0.64
CA ARG A 574 20.01 -3.54 -2.08
C ARG A 574 18.63 -3.43 -2.72
N ARG A 575 17.64 -4.12 -2.14
CA ARG A 575 16.22 -4.05 -2.49
C ARG A 575 15.54 -2.71 -2.13
N GLU A 576 16.21 -1.83 -1.39
CA GLU A 576 15.73 -0.47 -1.12
C GLU A 576 15.76 0.40 -2.39
N ARG A 577 16.56 0.02 -3.40
CA ARG A 577 16.60 0.66 -4.73
C ARG A 577 15.37 0.23 -5.55
N ARG A 578 14.23 0.85 -5.29
CA ARG A 578 12.96 0.45 -5.90
C ARG A 578 12.64 1.21 -7.17
N ALA A 579 12.05 0.52 -8.15
CA ALA A 579 11.66 1.12 -9.43
C ALA A 579 10.63 2.25 -9.27
N ASP A 580 9.67 2.12 -8.37
CA ASP A 580 8.66 3.15 -8.11
C ASP A 580 9.28 4.43 -7.53
N ILE A 581 10.18 4.30 -6.55
CA ILE A 581 10.93 5.44 -6.00
C ILE A 581 11.82 6.07 -7.08
N LEU A 582 12.51 5.26 -7.88
CA LEU A 582 13.37 5.76 -8.95
C LEU A 582 12.57 6.57 -9.98
N LYS A 583 11.42 6.06 -10.41
CA LYS A 583 10.53 6.72 -11.38
C LYS A 583 9.86 7.96 -10.79
N PHE A 584 9.19 7.85 -9.65
CA PHE A 584 8.33 8.92 -9.14
C PHE A 584 9.04 9.87 -8.18
N GLY A 585 10.13 9.43 -7.55
CA GLY A 585 10.92 10.24 -6.63
C GLY A 585 11.90 11.18 -7.33
N PHE A 586 12.54 10.70 -8.41
CA PHE A 586 13.68 11.39 -9.03
C PHE A 586 13.41 11.95 -10.44
N LEU A 587 12.55 11.34 -11.24
CA LEU A 587 12.19 11.90 -12.56
C LEU A 587 11.15 13.02 -12.42
N PRO A 588 11.16 14.02 -13.32
CA PRO A 588 12.07 14.16 -14.46
C PRO A 588 13.41 14.85 -14.11
N LYS A 589 13.63 15.28 -12.86
CA LYS A 589 14.74 16.16 -12.48
C LYS A 589 16.12 15.52 -12.63
N TYR A 590 16.29 14.26 -12.24
CA TYR A 590 17.59 13.57 -12.25
C TYR A 590 17.66 12.57 -13.40
N THR A 591 18.08 13.03 -14.57
CA THR A 591 18.21 12.18 -15.77
C THR A 591 19.56 11.46 -15.87
N ARG A 592 20.56 11.87 -15.07
CA ARG A 592 21.90 11.28 -15.03
C ARG A 592 22.08 10.49 -13.75
N VAL A 593 22.52 9.24 -13.86
CA VAL A 593 22.81 8.34 -12.74
C VAL A 593 24.28 7.95 -12.76
N LEU A 594 24.95 8.12 -11.62
CA LEU A 594 26.25 7.52 -11.33
C LEU A 594 26.01 6.26 -10.49
N ASP A 595 26.13 5.12 -11.15
CA ASP A 595 25.88 3.81 -10.59
C ASP A 595 27.18 3.18 -10.07
N PHE A 596 27.36 3.19 -8.75
CA PHE A 596 28.50 2.54 -8.08
C PHE A 596 28.21 1.10 -7.64
N THR A 597 27.07 0.50 -8.01
CA THR A 597 26.75 -0.89 -7.64
C THR A 597 27.76 -1.95 -8.11
N PRO A 598 28.57 -1.77 -9.20
CA PRO A 598 29.63 -2.71 -9.53
C PRO A 598 30.66 -2.92 -8.39
N CYS A 599 30.82 -1.94 -7.51
CA CYS A 599 31.68 -2.04 -6.32
C CYS A 599 31.23 -3.13 -5.34
N GLU A 600 29.95 -3.51 -5.36
CA GLU A 600 29.42 -4.61 -4.54
C GLU A 600 30.05 -5.96 -4.91
N GLN A 601 30.50 -6.10 -6.16
CA GLN A 601 31.17 -7.29 -6.70
C GLN A 601 32.70 -7.18 -6.63
N GLY A 602 33.24 -6.22 -5.89
CA GLY A 602 34.68 -5.98 -5.79
C GLY A 602 35.32 -5.35 -7.02
N ARG A 603 34.53 -4.72 -7.90
CA ARG A 603 35.03 -3.94 -9.04
C ARG A 603 35.00 -2.45 -8.68
N LEU A 604 36.15 -1.90 -8.28
CA LEU A 604 36.25 -0.47 -8.01
C LEU A 604 36.00 0.35 -9.29
N GLY A 605 34.82 0.98 -9.38
CA GLY A 605 34.40 1.73 -10.56
C GLY A 605 32.94 2.17 -10.46
N TYR A 606 32.47 2.89 -11.48
CA TYR A 606 31.07 3.25 -11.63
C TYR A 606 30.65 3.16 -13.10
N LYS A 607 29.35 3.09 -13.34
CA LYS A 607 28.72 3.23 -14.66
C LYS A 607 27.93 4.53 -14.69
N GLU A 608 28.09 5.32 -15.75
CA GLU A 608 27.17 6.42 -16.01
C GLU A 608 25.99 5.92 -16.84
N THR A 609 24.77 6.21 -16.38
CA THR A 609 23.52 5.72 -16.98
C THR A 609 22.38 6.72 -16.76
N THR A 610 21.14 6.32 -17.06
CA THR A 610 19.91 7.05 -16.77
C THR A 610 19.07 6.29 -15.75
N VAL A 611 18.05 6.92 -15.17
CA VAL A 611 17.13 6.23 -14.24
C VAL A 611 16.46 5.03 -14.92
N ASP A 612 15.91 5.23 -16.12
CA ASP A 612 15.23 4.16 -16.86
C ASP A 612 16.19 3.00 -17.18
N GLN A 613 17.39 3.32 -17.66
CA GLN A 613 18.37 2.29 -17.98
C GLN A 613 18.89 1.58 -16.73
N PHE A 614 19.02 2.26 -15.59
CA PHE A 614 19.37 1.62 -14.32
C PHE A 614 18.30 0.61 -13.88
N ILE A 615 17.03 0.97 -14.00
CA ILE A 615 15.89 0.09 -13.69
C ILE A 615 15.92 -1.16 -14.58
N ILE A 616 16.18 -0.99 -15.87
CA ILE A 616 16.29 -2.09 -16.85
C ILE A 616 17.49 -2.98 -16.53
N ASP A 617 18.68 -2.39 -16.35
CA ASP A 617 19.94 -3.09 -16.11
C ASP A 617 19.88 -3.98 -14.85
N HIS A 618 19.11 -3.55 -13.85
CA HIS A 618 18.95 -4.24 -12.57
C HIS A 618 17.66 -5.04 -12.44
N ASN A 619 16.86 -5.15 -13.51
CA ASN A 619 15.59 -5.89 -13.54
C ASN A 619 14.60 -5.50 -12.40
N LEU A 620 14.59 -4.23 -12.01
CA LEU A 620 13.86 -3.79 -10.81
C LEU A 620 12.33 -3.84 -10.97
N GLU A 621 11.81 -3.87 -12.19
CA GLU A 621 10.36 -3.94 -12.44
C GLU A 621 9.75 -5.30 -12.11
N ASN A 622 10.52 -6.37 -12.28
CA ASN A 622 10.02 -7.73 -12.05
C ASN A 622 10.10 -8.13 -10.57
N ASN A 623 10.67 -7.29 -9.69
CA ASN A 623 11.01 -7.62 -8.30
C ASN A 623 11.80 -8.95 -8.16
N GLU A 624 12.36 -9.46 -9.27
CA GLU A 624 13.23 -10.62 -9.31
C GLU A 624 14.65 -10.14 -9.11
N HIS A 625 15.04 -10.01 -7.84
CA HIS A 625 16.45 -9.87 -7.52
C HIS A 625 17.14 -11.21 -7.74
N ILE A 626 18.16 -11.20 -8.59
CA ILE A 626 19.14 -12.27 -8.63
C ILE A 626 19.94 -12.11 -7.33
N ASP A 627 19.63 -12.92 -6.32
CA ASP A 627 20.49 -13.09 -5.15
C ASP A 627 21.81 -13.70 -5.68
N ASP A 628 22.75 -12.84 -6.05
CA ASP A 628 24.04 -13.27 -6.56
C ASP A 628 24.88 -13.76 -5.36
N GLU A 629 24.72 -15.04 -5.02
CA GLU A 629 25.47 -15.75 -3.97
C GLU A 629 26.99 -15.72 -4.19
N SER A 630 27.48 -15.22 -5.34
CA SER A 630 28.90 -15.08 -5.65
C SER A 630 29.60 -13.86 -5.02
N ILE A 631 28.86 -13.01 -4.31
CA ILE A 631 29.42 -11.78 -3.71
C ILE A 631 30.18 -12.11 -2.43
N ASN A 632 31.51 -12.07 -2.51
CA ASN A 632 32.38 -12.17 -1.36
C ASN A 632 32.46 -10.81 -0.64
N GLU A 633 31.81 -10.71 0.53
CA GLU A 633 31.82 -9.52 1.39
C GLU A 633 33.23 -8.99 1.70
N ASN A 634 34.26 -9.85 1.67
CA ASN A 634 35.64 -9.46 1.97
C ASN A 634 36.34 -8.65 0.86
N ASN A 635 35.77 -8.60 -0.36
CA ASN A 635 36.41 -7.93 -1.51
C ASN A 635 35.63 -6.74 -2.06
N GLY A 636 34.45 -6.41 -1.52
CA GLY A 636 33.65 -5.28 -1.98
C GLY A 636 34.18 -3.91 -1.53
N TYR A 637 33.73 -2.86 -2.22
CA TYR A 637 33.99 -1.47 -1.90
C TYR A 637 32.67 -0.82 -1.46
N PHE A 638 32.41 -0.79 -0.16
CA PHE A 638 31.12 -0.37 0.39
C PHE A 638 31.21 0.98 1.12
N ILE A 639 30.13 1.76 1.05
CA ILE A 639 29.92 2.95 1.87
C ILE A 639 28.42 3.22 1.97
N ASP A 640 27.97 3.66 3.14
CA ASP A 640 26.65 4.27 3.29
C ASP A 640 26.82 5.78 3.11
N PHE A 641 25.95 6.45 2.34
CA PHE A 641 26.06 7.90 2.12
C PHE A 641 26.06 8.68 3.44
N SER A 642 25.37 8.18 4.46
CA SER A 642 25.36 8.78 5.79
C SER A 642 26.75 8.89 6.43
N GLU A 643 27.78 8.18 5.95
CA GLU A 643 29.17 8.28 6.42
C GLU A 643 29.98 9.42 5.76
N ILE A 644 29.40 10.11 4.78
CA ILE A 644 30.00 11.23 4.07
C ILE A 644 29.26 12.53 4.47
N VAL A 645 29.95 13.41 5.19
CA VAL A 645 29.38 14.74 5.53
C VAL A 645 29.91 15.78 4.54
N LEU A 646 29.00 16.40 3.79
CA LEU A 646 29.34 17.31 2.69
C LEU A 646 29.25 18.78 3.08
N ASP A 647 30.33 19.52 2.79
CA ASP A 647 30.27 20.96 2.54
C ASP A 647 30.16 21.18 1.02
N ARG A 648 28.92 21.21 0.54
CA ARG A 648 28.61 21.26 -0.90
C ARG A 648 29.11 22.54 -1.56
N GLU A 649 29.02 23.67 -0.85
CA GLU A 649 29.43 24.99 -1.33
C GLU A 649 30.94 25.06 -1.59
N HIS A 650 31.74 24.51 -0.67
CA HIS A 650 33.21 24.57 -0.73
C HIS A 650 33.84 23.33 -1.35
N LYS A 651 33.03 22.35 -1.77
CA LYS A 651 33.49 21.06 -2.31
C LYS A 651 34.44 20.32 -1.36
N LEU A 652 34.08 20.29 -0.08
CA LEU A 652 34.79 19.51 0.95
C LEU A 652 33.91 18.35 1.42
N ALA A 653 34.51 17.18 1.61
CA ALA A 653 33.85 16.01 2.16
C ALA A 653 34.61 15.52 3.39
N TYR A 654 33.91 15.36 4.51
CA TYR A 654 34.46 14.82 5.76
C TYR A 654 33.98 13.38 5.91
N CYS A 655 34.92 12.43 5.85
CA CYS A 655 34.59 11.01 5.80
C CYS A 655 35.33 10.26 6.91
N SER A 656 34.62 9.42 7.67
CA SER A 656 35.28 8.44 8.54
C SER A 656 35.70 7.26 7.69
N VAL A 657 36.96 6.85 7.83
CA VAL A 657 37.51 5.71 7.09
C VAL A 657 37.72 4.55 8.06
N LYS A 658 37.08 3.42 7.78
CA LYS A 658 37.17 2.18 8.58
C LYS A 658 38.22 1.21 8.04
N ASN A 659 38.40 1.16 6.71
CA ASN A 659 39.33 0.24 6.05
C ASN A 659 39.85 0.80 4.72
N GLU A 660 40.82 0.11 4.12
CA GLU A 660 41.48 0.54 2.88
C GLU A 660 40.54 0.53 1.67
N ASN A 661 39.62 -0.44 1.56
CA ASN A 661 38.67 -0.50 0.44
C ASN A 661 37.72 0.70 0.48
N GLN A 662 37.19 1.03 1.65
CA GLN A 662 36.38 2.23 1.84
C GLN A 662 37.17 3.50 1.50
N SER A 663 38.44 3.57 1.89
CA SER A 663 39.33 4.68 1.55
C SER A 663 39.46 4.87 0.03
N LYS A 664 39.67 3.77 -0.71
CA LYS A 664 39.75 3.76 -2.19
C LYS A 664 38.43 4.16 -2.85
N PHE A 665 37.30 3.70 -2.31
CA PHE A 665 35.98 4.13 -2.78
C PHE A 665 35.80 5.64 -2.63
N ILE A 666 36.13 6.19 -1.46
CA ILE A 666 35.98 7.62 -1.18
C ILE A 666 36.84 8.46 -2.13
N ASP A 667 38.06 8.02 -2.44
CA ASP A 667 38.92 8.71 -3.42
C ASP A 667 38.28 8.73 -4.81
N LEU A 668 37.81 7.58 -5.30
CA LEU A 668 37.12 7.47 -6.59
C LEU A 668 35.86 8.36 -6.63
N TRP A 669 35.04 8.30 -5.57
CA TRP A 669 33.83 9.10 -5.43
C TRP A 669 34.14 10.60 -5.48
N ALA A 670 35.18 11.03 -4.75
CA ALA A 670 35.58 12.42 -4.65
C ALA A 670 36.15 12.96 -5.96
N ASP A 671 37.01 12.18 -6.63
CA ASP A 671 37.55 12.53 -7.95
C ASP A 671 36.42 12.65 -8.98
N THR A 672 35.42 11.76 -8.91
CA THR A 672 34.27 11.74 -9.82
C THR A 672 33.36 12.96 -9.64
N LEU A 673 33.14 13.41 -8.40
CA LEU A 673 32.24 14.52 -8.07
C LEU A 673 32.94 15.87 -7.82
N GLY A 674 34.27 15.89 -7.90
CA GLY A 674 35.11 17.07 -7.73
C GLY A 674 35.21 17.56 -6.28
N TYR A 675 35.19 16.65 -5.30
CA TYR A 675 35.32 16.98 -3.88
C TYR A 675 36.76 16.81 -3.39
N LYS A 676 37.19 17.65 -2.45
CA LYS A 676 38.39 17.42 -1.64
C LYS A 676 37.99 16.70 -0.36
N VAL A 677 38.66 15.60 -0.06
CA VAL A 677 38.31 14.75 1.07
C VAL A 677 39.22 15.02 2.26
N MET A 678 38.61 15.16 3.44
CA MET A 678 39.27 15.04 4.72
C MET A 678 38.93 13.68 5.34
N LYS A 679 39.87 12.74 5.24
CA LYS A 679 39.74 11.39 5.81
C LYS A 679 40.06 11.42 7.30
N ILE A 680 39.15 10.90 8.09
CA ILE A 680 39.23 10.91 9.55
C ILE A 680 39.22 9.46 10.04
N ASN A 681 40.24 9.10 10.83
CA ASN A 681 40.27 7.81 11.52
C ASN A 681 39.62 8.02 12.89
N ASN A 682 38.39 7.55 13.06
CA ASN A 682 37.62 7.74 14.29
C ASN A 682 38.02 6.68 15.33
N VAL A 683 38.20 7.11 16.59
CA VAL A 683 38.60 6.22 17.71
C VAL A 683 37.39 5.54 18.37
N LYS A 684 36.16 6.01 18.13
CA LYS A 684 34.97 5.61 18.91
C LYS A 684 33.68 5.36 18.09
N GLU A 685 33.83 4.91 16.85
CA GLU A 685 32.75 4.56 15.90
C GLU A 685 31.89 5.73 15.34
N ALA A 686 31.68 5.65 14.01
CA ALA A 686 30.79 6.39 13.11
C ALA A 686 31.10 7.87 12.78
N ALA A 687 31.35 8.15 11.49
CA ALA A 687 31.59 9.51 10.97
C ALA A 687 30.44 10.48 11.21
N ASN A 688 29.25 9.88 11.19
CA ASN A 688 28.00 10.57 10.99
C ASN A 688 27.48 11.22 12.28
N LYS A 689 28.14 10.99 13.43
CA LYS A 689 27.73 11.52 14.74
C LYS A 689 28.56 12.68 15.22
N PHE A 690 29.78 12.85 14.69
CA PHE A 690 30.73 13.83 15.25
C PHE A 690 30.65 15.20 14.58
N ILE A 691 30.08 15.31 13.38
CA ILE A 691 30.03 16.58 12.63
C ILE A 691 28.70 16.77 11.89
N PHE A 692 28.18 18.00 11.96
CA PHE A 692 27.10 18.52 11.13
C PHE A 692 27.58 19.79 10.44
N ILE A 693 27.23 19.95 9.16
CA ILE A 693 27.59 21.13 8.38
C ILE A 693 26.31 21.77 7.85
N GLY A 694 25.99 22.96 8.39
CA GLY A 694 24.93 23.82 7.89
C GLY A 694 25.45 24.94 7.00
N SER A 695 24.58 25.86 6.61
CA SER A 695 24.87 27.00 5.76
C SER A 695 25.85 27.97 6.42
N LYS A 696 25.59 28.38 7.67
CA LYS A 696 26.37 29.39 8.41
C LYS A 696 27.19 28.85 9.58
N PHE A 697 26.89 27.65 10.04
CA PHE A 697 27.50 27.04 11.22
C PHE A 697 27.77 25.56 11.01
N ALA A 698 28.59 24.99 11.89
CA ALA A 698 28.84 23.56 11.97
C ALA A 698 28.80 23.14 13.44
N ILE A 699 28.30 21.94 13.71
CA ILE A 699 28.43 21.30 15.02
C ILE A 699 29.53 20.26 14.92
N PHE A 700 30.45 20.25 15.88
CA PHE A 700 31.61 19.36 15.83
C PHE A 700 31.96 18.83 17.22
N CYS A 701 32.34 17.57 17.32
CA CYS A 701 32.91 16.97 18.53
C CYS A 701 34.43 16.80 18.37
N PRO A 702 35.25 17.74 18.90
CA PRO A 702 36.71 17.65 18.80
C PRO A 702 37.30 16.38 19.44
N GLU A 703 36.64 15.88 20.51
CA GLU A 703 37.06 14.70 21.27
C GLU A 703 36.79 13.37 20.55
N ALA A 704 36.09 13.39 19.41
CA ALA A 704 35.84 12.20 18.60
C ALA A 704 37.08 11.76 17.79
N LEU A 705 38.03 12.67 17.58
CA LEU A 705 39.21 12.40 16.75
C LEU A 705 40.39 11.86 17.58
N ASP A 706 41.30 11.14 16.91
CA ASP A 706 42.44 10.48 17.55
C ASP A 706 43.55 11.42 18.04
N SER A 707 43.53 12.68 17.61
CA SER A 707 44.57 13.65 17.91
C SER A 707 44.03 15.08 17.84
N LYS A 708 44.52 15.92 18.76
CA LYS A 708 44.18 17.35 18.80
C LYS A 708 44.54 18.07 17.49
N GLU A 709 45.66 17.69 16.87
CA GLU A 709 46.10 18.26 15.60
C GLU A 709 45.04 18.08 14.50
N LYS A 710 44.41 16.90 14.39
CA LYS A 710 43.33 16.68 13.42
C LYS A 710 42.07 17.48 13.76
N SER A 711 41.71 17.58 15.04
CA SER A 711 40.58 18.40 15.47
C SER A 711 40.80 19.88 15.13
N ASP A 712 42.00 20.40 15.36
CA ASP A 712 42.39 21.76 15.00
C ASP A 712 42.36 21.97 13.47
N LEU A 713 42.74 20.97 12.67
CA LEU A 713 42.61 21.02 11.20
C LEU A 713 41.15 21.08 10.74
N VAL A 714 40.26 20.29 11.32
CA VAL A 714 38.82 20.33 11.01
C VAL A 714 38.24 21.70 11.37
N ILE A 715 38.51 22.19 12.58
CA ILE A 715 38.06 23.50 13.05
C ILE A 715 38.58 24.60 12.13
N LYS A 716 39.87 24.57 11.79
CA LYS A 716 40.47 25.53 10.85
C LYS A 716 39.80 25.46 9.49
N SER A 717 39.53 24.26 8.95
CA SER A 717 38.85 24.11 7.66
C SER A 717 37.45 24.75 7.71
N LEU A 718 36.66 24.45 8.75
CA LEU A 718 35.31 25.00 8.91
C LEU A 718 35.31 26.52 9.07
N GLN A 719 36.24 27.07 9.87
CA GLN A 719 36.29 28.51 10.15
C GLN A 719 36.92 29.32 9.01
N THR A 720 38.00 28.83 8.40
CA THR A 720 38.81 29.61 7.45
C THR A 720 38.48 29.32 6.00
N THR A 721 38.18 28.06 5.65
CA THR A 721 37.81 27.70 4.28
C THR A 721 36.32 27.91 4.07
N SER A 722 35.51 27.43 5.00
CA SER A 722 34.05 27.41 4.86
C SER A 722 33.32 28.59 5.52
N ASN A 723 34.04 29.44 6.26
CA ASN A 723 33.51 30.59 7.00
C ASN A 723 32.32 30.24 7.92
N LYS A 724 32.38 29.09 8.60
CA LYS A 724 31.31 28.59 9.47
C LYS A 724 31.64 28.83 10.95
N ARG A 725 30.63 29.24 11.73
CA ARG A 725 30.70 29.24 13.20
C ARG A 725 30.74 27.80 13.70
N VAL A 726 31.76 27.42 14.46
CA VAL A 726 31.89 26.07 15.03
C VAL A 726 31.28 26.03 16.44
N ILE A 727 30.24 25.22 16.60
CA ILE A 727 29.60 24.92 17.87
C ILE A 727 30.13 23.57 18.34
N GLU A 728 30.98 23.59 19.36
CA GLU A 728 31.57 22.38 19.92
C GLU A 728 30.57 21.62 20.80
N ILE A 729 30.55 20.29 20.67
CA ILE A 729 29.74 19.38 21.48
C ILE A 729 30.61 18.33 22.19
N THR A 730 30.14 17.85 23.33
CA THR A 730 30.81 16.79 24.11
C THR A 730 30.56 15.40 23.50
N VAL A 731 31.31 14.39 23.95
CA VAL A 731 31.07 12.98 23.58
C VAL A 731 29.68 12.51 24.00
N ASP A 732 29.15 12.97 25.14
CA ASP A 732 27.80 12.61 25.58
C ASP A 732 26.72 13.21 24.66
N GLN A 733 26.90 14.46 24.25
CA GLN A 733 26.03 15.12 23.27
C GLN A 733 26.11 14.44 21.89
N MET A 734 27.32 14.04 21.48
CA MET A 734 27.56 13.24 20.27
C MET A 734 26.81 11.90 20.33
N ASN A 735 26.88 11.18 21.46
CA ASN A 735 26.17 9.91 21.66
C ASN A 735 24.64 10.08 21.70
N ASN A 736 24.16 11.24 22.15
CA ASN A 736 22.76 11.65 22.01
C ASN A 736 22.41 12.20 20.62
N SER A 737 23.29 12.04 19.64
CA SER A 737 23.04 12.38 18.24
C SER A 737 22.85 13.88 17.97
N CYS A 738 23.51 14.76 18.73
CA CYS A 738 23.41 16.21 18.55
C CYS A 738 23.92 16.73 17.18
N ALA A 739 24.75 15.97 16.48
CA ALA A 739 25.15 16.28 15.09
C ALA A 739 24.25 15.60 14.03
N LYS A 740 23.23 14.84 14.44
CA LYS A 740 22.24 14.22 13.55
C LYS A 740 20.98 15.08 13.48
N ILE A 741 21.18 16.36 13.17
CA ILE A 741 20.11 17.34 12.92
C ILE A 741 20.11 17.77 11.46
N ILE A 742 19.01 18.35 11.00
CA ILE A 742 18.91 18.79 9.59
C ILE A 742 18.51 20.25 9.50
N GLU A 743 19.29 21.01 8.74
CA GLU A 743 18.92 22.35 8.31
C GLU A 743 18.14 22.23 7.01
N VAL A 744 16.93 22.79 7.00
CA VAL A 744 16.04 22.82 5.83
C VAL A 744 15.64 24.26 5.53
N LYS A 745 15.37 24.52 4.26
CA LYS A 745 14.80 25.77 3.79
C LYS A 745 13.40 25.54 3.29
N GLY A 746 12.44 26.34 3.74
CA GLY A 746 11.06 26.29 3.27
C GLY A 746 10.38 27.61 3.57
N ASN A 747 9.43 28.03 2.73
CA ASN A 747 8.77 29.34 2.86
C ASN A 747 9.75 30.52 2.99
N GLN A 748 10.89 30.45 2.27
CA GLN A 748 12.01 31.41 2.35
C GLN A 748 12.71 31.55 3.71
N LYS A 749 12.40 30.67 4.68
CA LYS A 749 13.02 30.62 6.00
C LYS A 749 13.94 29.42 6.12
N THR A 750 14.92 29.53 6.99
CA THR A 750 15.83 28.47 7.37
C THR A 750 15.43 27.91 8.72
N HIS A 751 15.18 26.60 8.77
CA HIS A 751 14.77 25.88 9.97
C HIS A 751 15.82 24.83 10.33
N LEU A 752 16.04 24.60 11.63
CA LEU A 752 16.86 23.50 12.12
C LEU A 752 15.98 22.50 12.87
N LEU A 753 15.87 21.28 12.33
CA LEU A 753 15.02 20.23 12.86
C LEU A 753 15.84 19.23 13.67
N MET A 754 15.29 18.83 14.82
CA MET A 754 15.90 17.86 15.74
C MET A 754 14.83 17.13 16.56
N SER A 755 15.18 16.04 17.23
CA SER A 755 14.25 15.40 18.19
C SER A 755 14.27 16.10 19.54
N ASP A 756 13.24 15.89 20.35
CA ASP A 756 13.16 16.40 21.73
C ASP A 756 14.36 15.94 22.59
N LYS A 757 14.84 14.71 22.35
CA LYS A 757 16.06 14.17 22.98
C LYS A 757 17.30 14.98 22.62
N VAL A 758 17.45 15.36 21.35
CA VAL A 758 18.58 16.19 20.89
C VAL A 758 18.46 17.61 21.44
N MET A 759 17.27 18.22 21.36
CA MET A 759 17.01 19.56 21.87
C MET A 759 17.38 19.68 23.36
N SER A 760 16.98 18.70 24.17
CA SER A 760 17.28 18.67 25.61
C SER A 760 18.74 18.34 25.95
N SER A 761 19.52 17.84 24.99
CA SER A 761 20.95 17.54 25.18
C SER A 761 21.85 18.76 24.99
N PHE A 762 21.39 19.81 24.29
CA PHE A 762 22.14 21.04 24.13
C PHE A 762 22.10 21.92 25.39
N THR A 763 23.21 22.59 25.68
CA THR A 763 23.26 23.64 26.71
C THR A 763 22.50 24.89 26.26
N ALA A 764 22.06 25.72 27.20
CA ALA A 764 21.40 26.98 26.89
C ALA A 764 22.23 27.90 25.97
N ASN A 765 23.56 27.92 26.14
CA ASN A 765 24.46 28.70 25.30
C ASN A 765 24.52 28.15 23.87
N GLN A 766 24.63 26.82 23.70
CA GLN A 766 24.60 26.20 22.36
C GLN A 766 23.27 26.46 21.65
N LEU A 767 22.14 26.33 22.35
CA LEU A 767 20.82 26.65 21.78
C LEU A 767 20.71 28.13 21.39
N SER A 768 21.26 29.05 22.18
CA SER A 768 21.32 30.47 21.84
C SER A 768 22.16 30.73 20.60
N ASP A 769 23.30 30.05 20.45
CA ASP A 769 24.19 30.17 19.28
C ASP A 769 23.48 29.64 18.03
N LEU A 770 22.83 28.47 18.11
CA LEU A 770 22.05 27.89 17.01
C LEU A 770 20.92 28.82 16.55
N LYS A 771 20.15 29.38 17.50
CA LYS A 771 19.07 30.36 17.20
C LYS A 771 19.57 31.63 16.51
N SER A 772 20.85 31.96 16.63
CA SER A 772 21.42 33.13 15.94
C SER A 772 21.66 32.89 14.44
N HIS A 773 21.66 31.63 14.00
CA HIS A 773 22.00 31.24 12.63
C HIS A 773 20.81 30.82 11.76
N VAL A 774 19.70 30.40 12.38
CA VAL A 774 18.48 29.94 11.71
C VAL A 774 17.27 30.71 12.20
N ASP A 775 16.20 30.76 11.41
CA ASP A 775 14.98 31.50 11.78
C ASP A 775 14.22 30.81 12.91
N GLN A 776 14.18 29.47 12.91
CA GLN A 776 13.51 28.68 13.94
C GLN A 776 14.21 27.37 14.22
N LEU A 777 14.23 26.99 15.50
CA LEU A 777 14.49 25.61 15.91
C LEU A 777 13.16 24.87 15.98
N LEU A 778 13.07 23.78 15.25
CA LEU A 778 11.90 22.91 15.19
C LEU A 778 12.24 21.57 15.81
N HIS A 779 11.31 21.00 16.57
CA HIS A 779 11.53 19.71 17.21
C HIS A 779 10.24 18.90 17.35
N ALA A 780 10.41 17.58 17.45
CA ALA A 780 9.31 16.63 17.66
C ALA A 780 9.73 15.47 18.57
N ASP A 781 8.77 14.95 19.32
CA ASP A 781 8.91 13.70 20.05
C ASP A 781 8.89 12.51 19.08
N MET A 782 10.02 11.82 19.01
CA MET A 782 10.28 10.65 18.16
C MET A 782 10.69 9.43 19.00
N SER A 783 10.30 9.40 20.28
CA SER A 783 10.81 8.43 21.25
C SER A 783 10.53 6.98 20.86
N ASN A 784 9.37 6.65 20.25
CA ASN A 784 9.06 5.27 19.88
C ASN A 784 9.95 4.81 18.72
N LEU A 785 10.14 5.68 17.73
CA LEU A 785 10.97 5.43 16.57
C LEU A 785 12.46 5.33 16.95
N GLU A 786 12.96 6.23 17.80
CA GLU A 786 14.35 6.23 18.28
C GLU A 786 14.68 5.01 19.16
N ASN A 787 13.72 4.50 19.94
CA ASN A 787 13.93 3.36 20.84
C ASN A 787 13.86 1.98 20.14
N MET A 788 13.44 1.92 18.87
CA MET A 788 13.22 0.65 18.16
C MET A 788 14.31 0.25 17.17
N GLY A 789 15.13 1.19 16.71
CA GLY A 789 16.20 0.92 15.76
C GLY A 789 17.49 0.47 16.45
N ALA A 790 18.05 -0.65 16.00
CA ALA A 790 19.36 -1.16 16.40
C ALA A 790 20.55 -0.26 15.98
N HIS A 791 20.29 0.94 15.44
CA HIS A 791 21.30 1.91 15.08
C HIS A 791 20.84 3.30 15.56
N ASN A 792 21.65 3.92 16.44
CA ASN A 792 21.54 5.31 16.88
C ASN A 792 21.79 6.32 15.72
N ASP A 793 21.19 6.12 14.55
CA ASP A 793 21.50 6.89 13.33
C ASP A 793 20.67 8.18 13.19
N GLY A 794 19.70 8.37 14.09
CA GLY A 794 18.91 9.60 14.23
C GLY A 794 17.91 9.83 13.11
N MET A 795 17.14 10.92 13.22
CA MET A 795 16.09 11.33 12.29
C MET A 795 16.57 11.49 10.84
N ILE A 796 17.82 11.91 10.62
CA ILE A 796 18.38 12.21 9.28
C ILE A 796 18.38 10.99 8.37
N SER A 797 18.69 9.79 8.89
CA SER A 797 18.82 8.60 8.04
C SER A 797 17.52 8.27 7.31
N MET A 798 16.40 8.80 7.79
CA MET A 798 15.06 8.61 7.24
C MET A 798 14.65 9.68 6.22
N LEU A 799 15.53 10.63 5.93
CA LEU A 799 15.26 11.79 5.08
C LEU A 799 16.23 11.82 3.89
N GLY A 800 15.71 11.52 2.70
CA GLY A 800 16.48 11.57 1.46
C GLY A 800 16.36 12.94 0.79
N ARG A 801 17.33 13.83 0.98
CA ARG A 801 17.30 15.18 0.37
C ARG A 801 17.38 15.11 -1.15
N LEU A 802 16.49 15.83 -1.84
CA LEU A 802 16.41 15.95 -3.30
C LEU A 802 16.81 17.39 -3.70
N VAL A 803 18.14 17.63 -3.79
CA VAL A 803 18.75 18.95 -4.08
C VAL A 803 18.42 19.43 -5.48
#